data_AF-A0A1L2FV32-F1
#
_entry.id   AF-A0A1L2FV32-F1
#
_cell.length_a   1.000
_cell.length_b   1.000
_cell.length_c   1.000
_cell.angle_alpha   90.00
_cell.angle_beta   90.00
_cell.angle_gamma   90.00
#
_symmetry.space_group_name_H-M   'P 1'
#
loop_
_entity.id
_entity.type
_entity.pdbx_description
1 polymer ?
#
loop_
_entity_poly.entity_id
_entity_poly.type
_entity_poly.pdbx_seq_one_letter_code
_entity_poly.pdbx_strand_id
1 'polypeptide(L)'
;MATAHLSSNFNYFQQQQEQQQLQLINHNNNNNNHPLTLSNFNLKEIERMNSSLTISQEIAQQPSKPPAAYFTLEDGNALSALLEQCPFKSQASEVKKILAGERLIETSRIDPEVDWFYCKLGIDANYFESTPAMVVARHILSLYAAKMVSHATGAKLEVQLQSKTEGSATFISPSNPGKRDSPAMLIEQFIESQYFGEGYHQEEHSPTTISTLKPPVPLQSPHGFRLACYRTTGTVSSASPIHLRLYYLTKPVFAVGDAAPTEASLDKVGDAQFLARSSPETKRVYQEIMDEVVHKLGPVIKHYPYQTNGARLVVAYRRGSTHSYWSAISELYHYHQMYATHKYVEQFANGIVIYSIYLRPLNPDLDINTLIGKIAEQASLVYVLPRTSLTPLFLSHQLSFPEVTYAYVGWKFAYQFLNRYATEYSALAQAIGDDATKQAMLAQLKTRLSKDTFTEGRVRDALLQYPELVRLLYADFDRHHNINSANPAKYDVTHGAEIVQAIKRVNNELDSQIFMAILSFNRHLLKTNFYKTTKTALVFRLEPGFLSNKEYVSRPFAVFFVVGSEFRGFHIRFRDIARGGIRIIRSQNTTAYDHNSSSLFDENYNLASTQQSKNKDIPEGGSKGTILLSADHQHKAEVAFRKYIDALLDVLLPNNEIADHFAREEILFLGPDEGTADFMNWASEHAKQRGAHFWKAFTTGKSLSKGGIPHDLYGMTTRSIHQYVLGTLAKLGKDESACTKFQTGGPDGDLGSNEIKISKDKTIGIVDGSGVLYDAEGLNREEISRLAGKRQMARNFDKTKLSAKGFFVDVQDNDVTLPNGEVVESGLHFRNNFHLNPLAAADIFVPCGGRPESVQLVNVNSLFTASGECRFPIIVEGANLFFTQKARLMLEERGAIIFKDASANKGGVTSSSLEVLSALALNDTEFDQHMCVKDSVVPQFYQDYIKCVHHTIEENARLEFDCIWRESTKSKTPRSILSDLISDKINSLNDSIQDSPLWDNAVLKNKIISAACPKVLLDLLGVDKIVERVPVPYLKAIFGSYLASRFVYECGLSSPEFAFFTFIQKLL
;
A
#
# COMPACT_ATOMS: atom_id res chain seq x y z
N MET A 1 -12.72 3.41 59.26
CA MET A 1 -12.43 4.53 58.33
C MET A 1 -12.37 4.15 56.85
N ALA A 2 -12.40 2.87 56.45
CA ALA A 2 -12.46 2.46 55.03
C ALA A 2 -13.89 2.38 54.43
N THR A 3 -14.93 2.40 55.26
CA THR A 3 -16.34 2.32 54.83
C THR A 3 -16.99 3.67 54.52
N ALA A 4 -16.39 4.79 54.93
CA ALA A 4 -16.93 6.14 54.68
C ALA A 4 -16.48 6.75 53.33
N HIS A 5 -15.40 6.23 52.73
CA HIS A 5 -14.89 6.71 51.43
C HIS A 5 -15.55 6.06 50.21
N LEU A 6 -16.25 4.93 50.39
CA LEU A 6 -16.99 4.25 49.31
C LEU A 6 -18.40 4.86 49.08
N SER A 7 -19.02 5.38 50.14
CA SER A 7 -20.34 6.03 50.06
C SER A 7 -20.29 7.43 49.45
N SER A 8 -19.16 8.16 49.59
CA SER A 8 -19.02 9.51 49.00
C SER A 8 -18.82 9.47 47.47
N ASN A 9 -18.16 8.43 46.94
CA ASN A 9 -17.93 8.28 45.51
C ASN A 9 -19.17 7.79 44.75
N PHE A 10 -20.07 7.06 45.41
CA PHE A 10 -21.33 6.60 44.80
C PHE A 10 -22.34 7.76 44.66
N ASN A 11 -22.45 8.63 45.67
CA ASN A 11 -23.30 9.82 45.61
C ASN A 11 -22.80 10.88 44.60
N TYR A 12 -21.48 10.98 44.38
CA TYR A 12 -20.91 11.86 43.36
C TYR A 12 -21.20 11.37 41.92
N PHE A 13 -21.23 10.05 41.70
CA PHE A 13 -21.59 9.44 40.41
C PHE A 13 -23.09 9.59 40.09
N GLN A 14 -23.94 9.52 41.11
CA GLN A 14 -25.39 9.68 40.95
C GLN A 14 -25.77 11.15 40.63
N GLN A 15 -25.10 12.13 41.24
CA GLN A 15 -25.27 13.56 40.92
C GLN A 15 -24.78 13.93 39.50
N GLN A 16 -23.72 13.29 38.98
CA GLN A 16 -23.29 13.51 37.59
C GLN A 16 -24.24 12.89 36.56
N GLN A 17 -24.88 11.76 36.88
CA GLN A 17 -25.91 11.17 36.02
C GLN A 17 -27.19 12.01 35.97
N GLU A 18 -27.63 12.59 37.10
CA GLU A 18 -28.78 13.50 37.14
C GLU A 18 -28.50 14.83 36.40
N GLN A 19 -27.28 15.37 36.50
CA GLN A 19 -26.89 16.57 35.71
C GLN A 19 -26.79 16.28 34.21
N GLN A 20 -26.34 15.09 33.80
CA GLN A 20 -26.33 14.68 32.39
C GLN A 20 -27.75 14.46 31.84
N GLN A 21 -28.68 13.91 32.64
CA GLN A 21 -30.09 13.77 32.24
C GLN A 21 -30.79 15.13 32.11
N LEU A 22 -30.50 16.10 32.99
CA LEU A 22 -31.02 17.47 32.88
C LEU A 22 -30.46 18.24 31.68
N GLN A 23 -29.23 17.96 31.24
CA GLN A 23 -28.66 18.52 30.00
C GLN A 23 -29.25 17.90 28.73
N LEU A 24 -29.62 16.61 28.76
CA LEU A 24 -30.30 15.92 27.65
C LEU A 24 -31.73 16.43 27.43
N ILE A 25 -32.44 16.86 28.48
CA ILE A 25 -33.78 17.45 28.36
C ILE A 25 -33.72 18.87 27.75
N ASN A 26 -32.67 19.64 28.02
CA ASN A 26 -32.49 20.99 27.47
C ASN A 26 -31.98 21.02 26.01
N HIS A 27 -31.42 19.92 25.49
CA HIS A 27 -30.85 19.88 24.14
C HIS A 27 -31.87 19.55 23.03
N ASN A 28 -33.07 19.06 23.37
CA ASN A 28 -34.11 18.70 22.41
C ASN A 28 -34.96 19.87 21.89
N ASN A 29 -34.71 21.11 22.32
CA ASN A 29 -35.52 22.29 21.94
C ASN A 29 -34.83 23.30 21.00
N ASN A 30 -33.66 23.01 20.43
CA ASN A 30 -32.99 23.93 19.51
C ASN A 30 -32.72 23.26 18.15
N ASN A 31 -33.68 23.32 17.23
CA ASN A 31 -33.45 23.36 15.79
C ASN A 31 -34.72 23.79 15.05
N ASN A 32 -34.84 25.08 14.77
CA ASN A 32 -35.57 25.60 13.60
C ASN A 32 -35.15 27.06 13.34
N ASN A 33 -34.45 27.29 12.23
CA ASN A 33 -34.10 28.62 11.73
C ASN A 33 -34.93 28.92 10.47
N HIS A 34 -35.95 29.78 10.59
CA HIS A 34 -36.21 30.90 9.67
C HIS A 34 -37.24 31.87 10.30
N PRO A 35 -37.17 33.18 10.00
CA PRO A 35 -37.62 34.24 10.90
C PRO A 35 -39.11 34.56 10.69
N LEU A 36 -39.91 34.45 11.74
CA LEU A 36 -41.26 35.00 11.77
C LEU A 36 -41.47 35.78 13.08
N THR A 37 -41.87 37.03 12.88
CA THR A 37 -42.08 38.10 13.86
C THR A 37 -43.12 37.77 14.92
N LEU A 38 -42.82 38.17 16.16
CA LEU A 38 -43.74 38.26 17.29
C LEU A 38 -44.94 39.17 16.97
N SER A 39 -46.14 38.63 16.94
CA SER A 39 -47.31 39.24 17.60
C SER A 39 -48.50 38.29 17.59
N ASN A 40 -49.18 38.24 18.73
CA ASN A 40 -50.47 37.60 19.02
C ASN A 40 -50.44 36.08 19.21
N PHE A 41 -50.18 35.64 20.45
CA PHE A 41 -51.08 34.67 21.09
C PHE A 41 -51.25 34.98 22.58
N ASN A 42 -52.46 34.73 23.04
CA ASN A 42 -53.15 35.33 24.17
C ASN A 42 -52.81 34.60 25.49
N LEU A 43 -52.21 35.32 26.44
CA LEU A 43 -51.78 34.83 27.76
C LEU A 43 -52.91 34.27 28.65
N LYS A 44 -54.18 34.37 28.25
CA LYS A 44 -55.33 33.84 29.01
C LYS A 44 -55.69 32.37 28.71
N GLU A 45 -55.11 31.73 27.69
CA GLU A 45 -55.32 30.29 27.45
C GLU A 45 -54.30 29.40 28.18
N ILE A 46 -53.14 29.95 28.57
CA ILE A 46 -52.10 29.20 29.31
C ILE A 46 -52.43 29.09 30.81
N GLU A 47 -53.19 30.03 31.37
CA GLU A 47 -53.61 29.97 32.79
C GLU A 47 -54.77 28.99 33.05
N ARG A 48 -55.44 28.46 32.01
CA ARG A 48 -56.50 27.44 32.18
C ARG A 48 -56.01 25.98 32.17
N MET A 49 -54.74 25.72 31.87
CA MET A 49 -54.17 24.36 31.86
C MET A 49 -53.25 24.06 33.06
N ASN A 50 -53.20 24.91 34.08
CA ASN A 50 -52.35 24.73 35.27
C ASN A 50 -53.14 24.53 36.58
N SER A 51 -54.31 23.89 36.50
CA SER A 51 -55.04 23.45 37.70
C SER A 51 -55.67 22.08 37.50
N SER A 52 -54.89 21.02 37.71
CA SER A 52 -55.23 19.90 38.62
C SER A 52 -54.40 18.64 38.31
N LEU A 53 -53.99 18.01 39.42
CA LEU A 53 -53.42 16.66 39.56
C LEU A 53 -51.89 16.54 39.38
N THR A 54 -51.25 16.23 40.50
CA THR A 54 -49.87 15.79 40.64
C THR A 54 -49.68 14.43 39.96
N ILE A 55 -48.53 14.23 39.32
CA ILE A 55 -48.08 12.98 38.67
C ILE A 55 -48.22 11.74 39.59
N SER A 56 -48.26 11.95 40.91
CA SER A 56 -48.52 10.90 41.91
C SER A 56 -49.93 10.29 41.88
N GLN A 57 -50.90 10.87 41.15
CA GLN A 57 -52.28 10.33 41.08
C GLN A 57 -52.62 9.66 39.74
N GLU A 58 -51.89 9.89 38.65
CA GLU A 58 -52.11 9.18 37.37
C GLU A 58 -51.53 7.76 37.34
N ILE A 59 -50.61 7.42 38.24
CA ILE A 59 -50.10 6.04 38.38
C ILE A 59 -51.15 5.09 38.99
N ALA A 60 -52.19 5.62 39.65
CA ALA A 60 -53.20 4.82 40.35
C ALA A 60 -54.38 4.34 39.47
N GLN A 61 -54.46 4.72 38.19
CA GLN A 61 -55.63 4.41 37.35
C GLN A 61 -55.31 3.90 35.93
N GLN A 62 -54.15 3.26 35.73
CA GLN A 62 -54.02 2.33 34.60
C GLN A 62 -54.37 0.91 35.05
N PRO A 63 -55.24 0.16 34.34
CA PRO A 63 -55.42 -1.25 34.63
C PRO A 63 -54.06 -1.92 34.52
N SER A 64 -53.62 -2.54 35.61
CA SER A 64 -52.35 -3.24 35.73
C SER A 64 -52.19 -4.18 34.54
N LYS A 65 -51.32 -3.84 33.59
CA LYS A 65 -50.66 -4.89 32.81
C LYS A 65 -50.01 -5.82 33.84
N PRO A 66 -50.22 -7.14 33.77
CA PRO A 66 -49.60 -8.05 34.72
C PRO A 66 -48.09 -7.76 34.75
N PRO A 67 -47.46 -7.72 35.93
CA PRO A 67 -46.03 -7.47 36.03
C PRO A 67 -45.35 -8.50 35.13
N ALA A 68 -44.58 -8.02 34.15
CA ALA A 68 -43.81 -8.92 33.31
C ALA A 68 -42.86 -9.71 34.23
N ALA A 69 -43.01 -11.03 34.23
CA ALA A 69 -42.24 -11.91 35.09
C ALA A 69 -40.79 -12.00 34.57
N TYR A 70 -39.95 -11.05 34.99
CA TYR A 70 -38.53 -11.01 34.66
C TYR A 70 -37.68 -11.94 35.56
N PHE A 71 -38.27 -12.43 36.65
CA PHE A 71 -37.65 -13.37 37.58
C PHE A 71 -37.98 -14.82 37.24
N THR A 72 -37.08 -15.72 37.60
CA THR A 72 -37.31 -17.16 37.48
C THR A 72 -38.56 -17.55 38.29
N LEU A 73 -39.59 -18.04 37.58
CA LEU A 73 -40.84 -18.58 38.14
C LEU A 73 -40.83 -20.12 38.20
N GLU A 74 -39.70 -20.75 37.88
CA GLU A 74 -39.57 -22.21 37.86
C GLU A 74 -39.54 -22.79 39.29
N ASP A 75 -40.09 -24.00 39.44
CA ASP A 75 -40.06 -24.73 40.71
C ASP A 75 -38.60 -24.96 41.14
N GLY A 76 -38.20 -24.37 42.28
CA GLY A 76 -36.85 -24.47 42.82
C GLY A 76 -36.40 -25.92 43.01
N ASN A 77 -37.32 -26.86 43.26
CA ASN A 77 -37.00 -28.27 43.40
C ASN A 77 -36.53 -28.90 42.06
N ALA A 78 -37.10 -28.46 40.93
CA ALA A 78 -36.73 -28.96 39.61
C ALA A 78 -35.37 -28.41 39.15
N LEU A 79 -35.07 -27.15 39.48
CA LEU A 79 -33.77 -26.53 39.19
C LEU A 79 -32.64 -27.11 40.04
N SER A 80 -32.87 -27.31 41.34
CA SER A 80 -31.86 -27.93 42.20
C SER A 80 -31.58 -29.40 41.82
N ALA A 81 -32.58 -30.14 41.32
CA ALA A 81 -32.38 -31.48 40.78
C ALA A 81 -31.52 -31.48 39.49
N LEU A 82 -31.66 -30.46 38.63
CA LEU A 82 -30.79 -30.26 37.47
C LEU A 82 -29.36 -29.88 37.88
N LEU A 83 -29.20 -29.06 38.93
CA LEU A 83 -27.89 -28.70 39.45
C LEU A 83 -27.13 -29.90 40.01
N GLU A 84 -27.83 -30.89 40.61
CA GLU A 84 -27.18 -32.12 41.08
C GLU A 84 -26.49 -32.93 39.96
N GLN A 85 -27.01 -32.80 38.74
CA GLN A 85 -26.45 -33.39 37.51
C GLN A 85 -25.45 -32.46 36.82
N CYS A 86 -25.29 -31.22 37.28
CA CYS A 86 -24.37 -30.24 36.71
C CYS A 86 -22.92 -30.56 37.14
N PRO A 87 -21.96 -30.65 36.20
CA PRO A 87 -20.54 -30.86 36.51
C PRO A 87 -19.94 -29.78 37.44
N PHE A 88 -20.53 -28.58 37.45
CA PHE A 88 -20.01 -27.43 38.18
C PHE A 88 -20.74 -27.14 39.50
N LYS A 89 -21.47 -28.11 40.06
CA LYS A 89 -22.25 -27.93 41.30
C LYS A 89 -21.44 -27.46 42.51
N SER A 90 -20.15 -27.85 42.58
CA SER A 90 -19.24 -27.38 43.63
C SER A 90 -18.97 -25.88 43.51
N GLN A 91 -18.75 -25.38 42.28
CA GLN A 91 -18.55 -23.96 42.02
C GLN A 91 -19.85 -23.18 42.25
N ALA A 92 -21.00 -23.71 41.82
CA ALA A 92 -22.30 -23.11 42.09
C ALA A 92 -22.58 -22.98 43.60
N SER A 93 -22.19 -23.99 44.39
CA SER A 93 -22.29 -23.94 45.86
C SER A 93 -21.40 -22.85 46.48
N GLU A 94 -20.21 -22.63 45.94
CA GLU A 94 -19.32 -21.54 46.35
C GLU A 94 -19.92 -20.17 45.97
N VAL A 95 -20.46 -20.04 44.76
CA VAL A 95 -21.16 -18.84 44.29
C VAL A 95 -22.34 -18.47 45.19
N LYS A 96 -23.16 -19.46 45.60
CA LYS A 96 -24.26 -19.26 46.55
C LYS A 96 -23.76 -18.68 47.88
N LYS A 97 -22.66 -19.20 48.42
CA LYS A 97 -22.03 -18.68 49.65
C LYS A 97 -21.55 -17.24 49.50
N ILE A 98 -20.93 -16.92 48.37
CA ILE A 98 -20.45 -15.56 48.07
C ILE A 98 -21.64 -14.58 48.03
N LEU A 99 -22.69 -14.90 47.26
CA LEU A 99 -23.88 -14.05 47.13
C LEU A 99 -24.63 -13.88 48.46
N ALA A 100 -24.73 -14.94 49.27
CA ALA A 100 -25.33 -14.86 50.60
C ALA A 100 -24.53 -13.95 51.56
N GLY A 101 -23.20 -13.93 51.42
CA GLY A 101 -22.31 -13.06 52.18
C GLY A 101 -22.43 -11.59 51.79
N GLU A 102 -22.65 -11.28 50.52
CA GLU A 102 -22.78 -9.90 50.00
C GLU A 102 -24.12 -9.24 50.39
N ARG A 103 -25.18 -10.03 50.62
CA ARG A 103 -26.53 -9.55 51.02
C ARG A 103 -27.17 -8.55 50.04
N LEU A 104 -26.83 -8.65 48.75
CA LEU A 104 -27.37 -7.80 47.69
C LEU A 104 -28.53 -8.46 46.89
N ILE A 105 -28.74 -9.77 47.08
CA ILE A 105 -29.86 -10.54 46.52
C ILE A 105 -30.72 -11.02 47.69
N GLU A 106 -32.04 -11.01 47.54
CA GLU A 106 -32.96 -11.61 48.51
C GLU A 106 -32.61 -13.10 48.73
N THR A 107 -32.46 -13.55 49.98
CA THR A 107 -31.98 -14.91 50.29
C THR A 107 -32.82 -16.00 49.62
N SER A 108 -34.13 -15.81 49.51
CA SER A 108 -35.08 -16.71 48.85
C SER A 108 -34.84 -16.86 47.33
N ARG A 109 -34.08 -15.94 46.73
CA ARG A 109 -33.82 -15.86 45.29
C ARG A 109 -32.42 -16.33 44.89
N ILE A 110 -31.51 -16.52 45.85
CA ILE A 110 -30.12 -16.93 45.56
C ILE A 110 -30.10 -18.30 44.89
N ASP A 111 -30.75 -19.31 45.49
CA ASP A 111 -30.79 -20.65 44.93
C ASP A 111 -31.40 -20.71 43.52
N PRO A 112 -32.63 -20.20 43.27
CA PRO A 112 -33.24 -20.28 41.93
C PRO A 112 -32.47 -19.48 40.87
N GLU A 113 -31.87 -18.34 41.19
CA GLU A 113 -31.09 -17.55 40.21
C GLU A 113 -29.73 -18.21 39.89
N VAL A 114 -29.06 -18.79 40.89
CA VAL A 114 -27.80 -19.52 40.65
C VAL A 114 -28.06 -20.81 39.87
N ASP A 115 -29.04 -21.61 40.27
CA ASP A 115 -29.34 -22.89 39.63
C ASP A 115 -29.80 -22.65 38.17
N TRP A 116 -30.62 -21.63 37.93
CA TRP A 116 -31.00 -21.21 36.58
C TRP A 116 -29.79 -20.79 35.72
N PHE A 117 -28.87 -20.01 36.28
CA PHE A 117 -27.68 -19.54 35.55
C PHE A 117 -26.79 -20.71 35.12
N TYR A 118 -26.60 -21.71 35.98
CA TYR A 118 -25.78 -22.89 35.68
C TYR A 118 -26.49 -23.91 34.79
N CYS A 119 -27.81 -24.07 34.90
CA CYS A 119 -28.53 -25.20 34.29
C CYS A 119 -29.44 -24.84 33.11
N LYS A 120 -29.99 -23.63 33.06
CA LYS A 120 -31.04 -23.26 32.09
C LYS A 120 -30.65 -22.13 31.15
N LEU A 121 -29.80 -21.20 31.59
CA LEU A 121 -29.29 -20.16 30.70
C LEU A 121 -28.45 -20.77 29.55
N GLY A 122 -27.89 -21.96 29.76
CA GLY A 122 -27.25 -22.73 28.69
C GLY A 122 -25.95 -22.09 28.21
N ILE A 123 -25.13 -21.65 29.18
CA ILE A 123 -23.75 -21.22 28.94
C ILE A 123 -22.88 -22.47 28.75
N ASP A 124 -21.94 -22.41 27.81
CA ASP A 124 -21.00 -23.50 27.52
C ASP A 124 -20.14 -23.87 28.75
N ALA A 125 -19.86 -25.16 28.94
CA ALA A 125 -19.09 -25.67 30.07
C ALA A 125 -17.72 -25.00 30.24
N ASN A 126 -17.05 -24.66 29.13
CA ASN A 126 -15.72 -24.05 29.15
C ASN A 126 -15.72 -22.68 29.86
N TYR A 127 -16.84 -21.97 29.88
CA TYR A 127 -16.96 -20.71 30.64
C TYR A 127 -16.80 -20.96 32.14
N PHE A 128 -17.46 -21.99 32.69
CA PHE A 128 -17.42 -22.28 34.12
C PHE A 128 -16.05 -22.84 34.55
N GLU A 129 -15.38 -23.59 33.67
CA GLU A 129 -14.00 -24.06 33.89
C GLU A 129 -12.98 -22.92 33.93
N SER A 130 -13.24 -21.85 33.16
CA SER A 130 -12.30 -20.74 33.00
C SER A 130 -12.59 -19.52 33.87
N THR A 131 -13.78 -19.45 34.47
CA THR A 131 -14.24 -18.28 35.24
C THR A 131 -14.29 -18.59 36.74
N PRO A 132 -13.57 -17.84 37.60
CA PRO A 132 -13.62 -18.03 39.06
C PRO A 132 -15.01 -17.81 39.66
N ALA A 133 -15.35 -18.53 40.73
CA ALA A 133 -16.65 -18.44 41.41
C ALA A 133 -17.05 -16.99 41.77
N MET A 134 -16.10 -16.19 42.27
CA MET A 134 -16.31 -14.77 42.56
C MET A 134 -16.77 -13.94 41.34
N VAL A 135 -16.23 -14.24 40.15
CA VAL A 135 -16.61 -13.54 38.92
C VAL A 135 -18.00 -14.00 38.46
N VAL A 136 -18.28 -15.30 38.55
CA VAL A 136 -19.62 -15.84 38.25
C VAL A 136 -20.69 -15.23 39.17
N ALA A 137 -20.40 -15.12 40.48
CA ALA A 137 -21.28 -14.45 41.44
C ALA A 137 -21.60 -13.02 41.03
N ARG A 138 -20.57 -12.23 40.65
CA ARG A 138 -20.77 -10.86 40.16
C ARG A 138 -21.62 -10.79 38.89
N HIS A 139 -21.48 -11.74 37.97
CA HIS A 139 -22.32 -11.80 36.76
C HIS A 139 -23.78 -12.08 37.09
N ILE A 140 -24.04 -13.03 37.99
CA ILE A 140 -25.40 -13.34 38.46
C ILE A 140 -26.01 -12.13 39.17
N LEU A 141 -25.26 -11.49 40.07
CA LEU A 141 -25.69 -10.28 40.76
C LEU A 141 -26.03 -9.16 39.77
N SER A 142 -25.19 -8.97 38.76
CA SER A 142 -25.39 -7.93 37.75
C SER A 142 -26.63 -8.21 36.87
N LEU A 143 -26.87 -9.48 36.52
CA LEU A 143 -28.09 -9.90 35.82
C LEU A 143 -29.33 -9.70 36.68
N TYR A 144 -29.25 -10.04 37.96
CA TYR A 144 -30.32 -9.85 38.93
C TYR A 144 -30.65 -8.35 39.11
N ALA A 145 -29.63 -7.50 39.23
CA ALA A 145 -29.80 -6.05 39.28
C ALA A 145 -30.48 -5.50 38.01
N ALA A 146 -30.07 -5.96 36.82
CA ALA A 146 -30.73 -5.58 35.57
C ALA A 146 -32.21 -5.99 35.53
N LYS A 147 -32.55 -7.21 35.98
CA LYS A 147 -33.93 -7.67 36.13
C LYS A 147 -34.73 -6.80 37.11
N MET A 148 -34.12 -6.42 38.23
CA MET A 148 -34.74 -5.57 39.24
C MET A 148 -35.01 -4.16 38.74
N VAL A 149 -34.06 -3.53 38.03
CA VAL A 149 -34.25 -2.20 37.44
C VAL A 149 -35.37 -2.22 36.38
N SER A 150 -35.37 -3.23 35.50
CA SER A 150 -36.43 -3.40 34.50
C SER A 150 -37.80 -3.61 35.15
N HIS A 151 -37.88 -4.45 36.20
CA HIS A 151 -39.10 -4.67 36.95
C HIS A 151 -39.60 -3.40 37.67
N ALA A 152 -38.71 -2.62 38.28
CA ALA A 152 -39.06 -1.41 39.00
C ALA A 152 -39.49 -0.25 38.09
N THR A 153 -38.89 -0.13 36.91
CA THR A 153 -39.15 0.97 35.96
C THR A 153 -40.24 0.64 34.93
N GLY A 154 -40.61 -0.64 34.77
CA GLY A 154 -41.46 -1.10 33.68
C GLY A 154 -40.80 -1.04 32.29
N ALA A 155 -39.52 -0.67 32.22
CA ALA A 155 -38.75 -0.61 30.99
C ALA A 155 -38.36 -2.00 30.49
N LYS A 156 -38.00 -2.11 29.21
CA LYS A 156 -37.50 -3.35 28.61
C LYS A 156 -36.22 -3.80 29.33
N LEU A 157 -36.05 -5.10 29.50
CA LEU A 157 -34.85 -5.68 30.11
C LEU A 157 -33.61 -5.40 29.24
N GLU A 158 -32.70 -4.58 29.74
CA GLU A 158 -31.40 -4.30 29.12
C GLU A 158 -30.28 -4.92 29.94
N VAL A 159 -29.49 -5.80 29.31
CA VAL A 159 -28.39 -6.52 29.96
C VAL A 159 -27.09 -6.16 29.28
N GLN A 160 -26.48 -5.03 29.65
CA GLN A 160 -25.17 -4.63 29.15
C GLN A 160 -24.21 -4.47 30.33
N LEU A 161 -23.35 -5.46 30.53
CA LEU A 161 -22.42 -5.53 31.65
C LEU A 161 -21.00 -5.48 31.13
N GLN A 162 -20.16 -4.69 31.79
CA GLN A 162 -18.73 -4.62 31.51
C GLN A 162 -17.93 -4.66 32.81
N SER A 163 -16.87 -5.46 32.83
CA SER A 163 -15.88 -5.50 33.90
C SER A 163 -14.50 -5.42 33.29
N LYS A 164 -13.63 -4.57 33.82
CA LYS A 164 -12.27 -4.37 33.31
C LYS A 164 -11.29 -4.39 34.47
N THR A 165 -10.21 -5.14 34.31
CA THR A 165 -9.05 -5.15 35.20
C THR A 165 -7.79 -4.93 34.35
N GLU A 166 -6.62 -4.82 34.98
CA GLU A 166 -5.35 -4.65 34.26
C GLU A 166 -4.99 -5.84 33.36
N GLY A 167 -5.45 -7.06 33.71
CA GLY A 167 -5.10 -8.31 33.01
C GLY A 167 -6.24 -8.99 32.27
N SER A 168 -7.48 -8.57 32.49
CA SER A 168 -8.67 -9.19 31.88
C SER A 168 -9.82 -8.21 31.70
N ALA A 169 -10.70 -8.52 30.75
CA ALA A 169 -11.95 -7.79 30.57
C ALA A 169 -13.10 -8.75 30.29
N THR A 170 -14.30 -8.39 30.69
CA THR A 170 -15.51 -9.16 30.45
C THR A 170 -16.62 -8.26 29.94
N PHE A 171 -17.32 -8.70 28.91
CA PHE A 171 -18.50 -8.02 28.36
C PHE A 171 -19.64 -9.01 28.24
N ILE A 172 -20.82 -8.65 28.75
CA ILE A 172 -22.06 -9.42 28.58
C ILE A 172 -23.07 -8.51 27.94
N SER A 173 -23.66 -8.96 26.83
CA SER A 173 -24.57 -8.14 26.04
C SER A 173 -25.70 -8.96 25.45
N PRO A 174 -26.87 -8.37 25.17
CA PRO A 174 -27.93 -9.04 24.45
C PRO A 174 -27.45 -9.32 23.02
N SER A 175 -27.70 -10.53 22.53
CA SER A 175 -27.49 -10.89 21.13
C SER A 175 -28.35 -12.09 20.79
N ASN A 176 -29.41 -11.88 20.02
CA ASN A 176 -30.18 -12.98 19.46
C ASN A 176 -29.45 -13.55 18.23
N PRO A 177 -29.49 -14.87 17.99
CA PRO A 177 -28.89 -15.48 16.80
C PRO A 177 -29.34 -14.80 15.52
N GLY A 178 -28.40 -14.50 14.62
CA GLY A 178 -28.70 -13.93 13.29
C GLY A 178 -29.06 -12.45 13.27
N LYS A 179 -29.24 -11.80 14.43
CA LYS A 179 -29.55 -10.37 14.52
C LYS A 179 -28.28 -9.52 14.50
N ARG A 180 -28.11 -8.74 13.43
CA ARG A 180 -26.98 -7.83 13.21
C ARG A 180 -27.07 -6.54 14.03
N ASP A 181 -28.28 -6.07 14.28
CA ASP A 181 -28.62 -4.88 15.08
C ASP A 181 -28.41 -5.09 16.59
N SER A 182 -27.82 -6.21 17.01
CA SER A 182 -27.54 -6.47 18.42
C SER A 182 -26.37 -5.61 18.93
N PRO A 183 -26.41 -5.14 20.19
CA PRO A 183 -25.31 -4.38 20.80
C PRO A 183 -23.97 -5.15 20.82
N ALA A 184 -23.99 -6.47 20.63
CA ALA A 184 -22.79 -7.30 20.55
C ALA A 184 -21.86 -6.98 19.38
N MET A 185 -22.38 -6.44 18.25
CA MET A 185 -21.51 -6.04 17.13
C MET A 185 -20.63 -4.84 17.49
N LEU A 186 -21.18 -3.85 18.20
CA LEU A 186 -20.42 -2.69 18.70
C LEU A 186 -19.35 -3.13 19.71
N ILE A 187 -19.66 -4.14 20.53
CA ILE A 187 -18.68 -4.73 21.46
C ILE A 187 -17.57 -5.44 20.71
N GLU A 188 -17.87 -6.21 19.65
CA GLU A 188 -16.82 -6.86 18.85
C GLU A 188 -15.88 -5.83 18.19
N GLN A 189 -16.41 -4.73 17.65
CA GLN A 189 -15.61 -3.61 17.12
C GLN A 189 -14.77 -2.93 18.21
N PHE A 190 -15.36 -2.71 19.39
CA PHE A 190 -14.64 -2.16 20.54
C PHE A 190 -13.50 -3.07 21.00
N ILE A 191 -13.75 -4.38 21.10
CA ILE A 191 -12.75 -5.38 21.49
C ILE A 191 -11.59 -5.40 20.49
N GLU A 192 -11.92 -5.44 19.21
CA GLU A 192 -10.96 -5.42 18.11
C GLU A 192 -10.07 -4.17 18.13
N SER A 193 -10.67 -2.99 18.34
CA SER A 193 -9.92 -1.74 18.47
C SER A 193 -9.03 -1.71 19.71
N GLN A 194 -9.57 -2.03 20.89
CA GLN A 194 -8.91 -1.73 22.16
C GLN A 194 -8.04 -2.87 22.71
N TYR A 195 -8.32 -4.12 22.34
CA TYR A 195 -7.63 -5.29 22.90
C TYR A 195 -6.82 -6.09 21.87
N PHE A 196 -7.21 -6.03 20.59
CA PHE A 196 -6.41 -6.62 19.50
C PHE A 196 -5.49 -5.59 18.85
N GLY A 197 -5.85 -4.30 18.90
CA GLY A 197 -5.10 -3.23 18.22
C GLY A 197 -5.30 -3.26 16.70
N GLU A 198 -6.46 -3.79 16.26
CA GLU A 198 -6.79 -3.99 14.85
C GLU A 198 -8.08 -3.23 14.46
N GLY A 199 -8.46 -2.17 15.18
CA GLY A 199 -9.67 -1.40 14.88
C GLY A 199 -9.57 -0.50 13.64
N TYR A 200 -10.72 -0.15 13.06
CA TYR A 200 -10.82 0.90 12.04
C TYR A 200 -10.83 2.28 12.69
N HIS A 201 -9.96 3.18 12.25
CA HIS A 201 -10.06 4.61 12.59
C HIS A 201 -10.80 5.30 11.44
N GLN A 202 -12.08 5.67 11.64
CA GLN A 202 -12.77 6.57 10.71
C GLN A 202 -12.44 8.01 11.05
N GLU A 203 -12.16 8.82 10.02
CA GLU A 203 -12.24 10.27 10.11
C GLU A 203 -13.62 10.71 10.62
N GLU A 204 -13.64 11.71 11.49
CA GLU A 204 -14.79 12.24 12.22
C GLU A 204 -15.81 12.98 11.33
N HIS A 205 -16.30 12.47 10.20
CA HIS A 205 -17.25 13.21 9.35
C HIS A 205 -18.53 12.41 9.06
N SER A 206 -19.38 12.25 10.09
CA SER A 206 -20.82 12.08 9.91
C SER A 206 -21.59 12.68 11.10
N PRO A 207 -22.49 13.66 10.89
CA PRO A 207 -23.36 14.15 11.93
C PRO A 207 -24.59 13.26 11.99
N THR A 208 -24.72 12.41 13.00
CA THR A 208 -25.96 12.15 13.79
C THR A 208 -25.79 10.96 14.73
N THR A 209 -25.80 11.28 16.04
CA THR A 209 -26.40 10.52 17.16
C THR A 209 -26.32 9.00 17.16
N ILE A 210 -25.31 8.45 17.84
CA ILE A 210 -25.42 7.81 19.18
C ILE A 210 -24.04 7.95 19.83
N SER A 211 -23.92 8.91 20.74
CA SER A 211 -22.69 9.27 21.46
C SER A 211 -22.80 8.76 22.91
N THR A 212 -22.19 7.62 23.23
CA THR A 212 -21.75 7.30 24.61
C THR A 212 -20.51 6.40 24.71
N LEU A 213 -19.86 6.00 23.62
CA LEU A 213 -18.57 5.29 23.66
C LEU A 213 -17.59 5.90 22.66
N LYS A 214 -16.99 7.04 23.01
CA LYS A 214 -15.79 7.52 22.33
C LYS A 214 -14.63 6.55 22.63
N PRO A 215 -13.94 5.97 21.64
CA PRO A 215 -12.70 5.25 21.91
C PRO A 215 -11.65 6.27 22.42
N PRO A 216 -10.93 5.97 23.51
CA PRO A 216 -9.92 6.87 24.04
C PRO A 216 -8.69 6.96 23.12
N VAL A 217 -8.01 8.10 23.24
CA VAL A 217 -6.68 8.45 22.70
C VAL A 217 -5.71 7.26 22.76
N PRO A 218 -4.83 7.04 21.74
CA PRO A 218 -3.97 5.87 21.71
C PRO A 218 -2.96 5.90 22.86
N LEU A 219 -3.21 5.09 23.88
CA LEU A 219 -2.21 4.70 24.86
C LEU A 219 -1.25 3.69 24.22
N GLN A 220 0.04 3.92 24.40
CA GLN A 220 1.08 2.96 24.06
C GLN A 220 0.92 1.67 24.92
N SER A 221 0.60 0.54 24.24
CA SER A 221 0.75 -0.89 24.60
C SER A 221 -0.31 -1.61 25.50
N PRO A 222 -0.57 -2.95 25.37
CA PRO A 222 0.08 -3.93 24.48
C PRO A 222 -0.87 -4.68 23.50
N HIS A 223 -0.30 -5.12 22.39
CA HIS A 223 -0.92 -6.01 21.43
C HIS A 223 -1.26 -7.39 22.03
N GLY A 224 -2.47 -7.90 21.79
CA GLY A 224 -2.73 -9.34 21.75
C GLY A 224 -3.38 -9.97 22.99
N PHE A 225 -4.57 -9.53 23.40
CA PHE A 225 -5.40 -10.30 24.32
C PHE A 225 -5.98 -11.56 23.65
N ARG A 226 -6.11 -12.63 24.42
CA ARG A 226 -6.90 -13.81 24.08
C ARG A 226 -8.37 -13.53 24.32
N LEU A 227 -9.26 -14.07 23.49
CA LEU A 227 -10.70 -13.96 23.66
C LEU A 227 -11.35 -15.35 23.69
N ALA A 228 -12.22 -15.57 24.67
CA ALA A 228 -13.23 -16.62 24.65
C ALA A 228 -14.61 -15.97 24.59
N CYS A 229 -15.41 -16.31 23.57
CA CYS A 229 -16.75 -15.78 23.36
C CYS A 229 -17.77 -16.91 23.36
N TYR A 230 -18.83 -16.78 24.16
CA TYR A 230 -19.91 -17.76 24.27
C TYR A 230 -21.27 -17.11 24.02
N ARG A 231 -22.19 -17.87 23.43
CA ARG A 231 -23.60 -17.49 23.27
C ARG A 231 -24.47 -18.44 24.08
N THR A 232 -25.44 -17.89 24.81
CA THR A 232 -26.39 -18.70 25.56
C THR A 232 -27.35 -19.45 24.64
N THR A 233 -27.61 -20.72 24.91
CA THR A 233 -28.67 -21.49 24.22
C THR A 233 -30.05 -21.23 24.82
N GLY A 234 -30.11 -20.88 26.11
CA GLY A 234 -31.32 -20.40 26.79
C GLY A 234 -31.47 -18.87 26.74
N THR A 235 -32.63 -18.40 27.18
CA THR A 235 -32.99 -16.97 27.23
C THR A 235 -33.02 -16.45 28.66
N VAL A 236 -32.79 -15.14 28.83
CA VAL A 236 -32.75 -14.47 30.14
C VAL A 236 -34.12 -14.48 30.86
N SER A 237 -35.20 -14.42 30.10
CA SER A 237 -36.58 -14.48 30.60
C SER A 237 -37.50 -15.08 29.54
N SER A 238 -38.52 -15.80 29.98
CA SER A 238 -39.59 -16.31 29.12
C SER A 238 -40.48 -15.18 28.57
N ALA A 239 -40.64 -14.09 29.33
CA ALA A 239 -41.44 -12.92 28.94
C ALA A 239 -40.70 -12.00 27.95
N SER A 240 -39.36 -12.05 27.93
CA SER A 240 -38.53 -11.35 26.96
C SER A 240 -37.37 -12.27 26.53
N PRO A 241 -37.56 -13.10 25.47
CA PRO A 241 -36.58 -14.09 25.06
C PRO A 241 -35.35 -13.39 24.45
N ILE A 242 -34.37 -13.13 25.31
CA ILE A 242 -33.09 -12.51 24.98
C ILE A 242 -32.00 -13.54 25.20
N HIS A 243 -31.21 -13.83 24.17
CA HIS A 243 -29.96 -14.57 24.32
C HIS A 243 -28.84 -13.59 24.69
N LEU A 244 -27.87 -14.06 25.46
CA LEU A 244 -26.70 -13.29 25.85
C LEU A 244 -25.47 -13.74 25.07
N ARG A 245 -24.57 -12.80 24.88
CA ARG A 245 -23.22 -13.03 24.37
C ARG A 245 -22.22 -12.56 25.40
N LEU A 246 -21.36 -13.48 25.81
CA LEU A 246 -20.36 -13.29 26.84
C LEU A 246 -19.00 -13.27 26.16
N TYR A 247 -18.22 -12.22 26.39
CA TYR A 247 -16.86 -12.05 25.91
C TYR A 247 -15.92 -12.01 27.10
N TYR A 248 -14.93 -12.89 27.13
CA TYR A 248 -13.92 -12.96 28.18
C TYR A 248 -12.53 -12.78 27.57
N LEU A 249 -11.86 -11.70 27.94
CA LEU A 249 -10.54 -11.32 27.45
C LEU A 249 -9.50 -11.50 28.53
N THR A 250 -8.35 -12.07 28.17
CA THR A 250 -7.21 -12.25 29.07
C THR A 250 -5.90 -11.93 28.37
N LYS A 251 -4.93 -11.37 29.09
CA LYS A 251 -3.56 -11.27 28.58
C LYS A 251 -2.94 -12.67 28.47
N PRO A 252 -2.32 -13.03 27.34
CA PRO A 252 -1.61 -14.30 27.21
C PRO A 252 -0.37 -14.31 28.10
N VAL A 253 0.00 -15.51 28.54
CA VAL A 253 1.22 -15.82 29.29
C VAL A 253 2.01 -16.84 28.49
N PHE A 254 3.06 -16.39 27.83
CA PHE A 254 3.94 -17.24 27.03
C PHE A 254 5.10 -17.77 27.86
N ALA A 255 5.46 -19.03 27.66
CA ALA A 255 6.65 -19.61 28.28
C ALA A 255 7.94 -18.99 27.72
N VAL A 256 7.94 -18.61 26.43
CA VAL A 256 9.03 -17.93 25.75
C VAL A 256 8.55 -16.54 25.33
N GLY A 257 9.20 -15.49 25.84
CA GLY A 257 8.79 -14.10 25.57
C GLY A 257 9.02 -13.63 24.13
N ASP A 258 10.14 -14.03 23.51
CA ASP A 258 10.54 -13.60 22.17
C ASP A 258 10.78 -14.81 21.26
N ALA A 259 9.70 -15.40 20.75
CA ALA A 259 9.80 -16.49 19.77
C ALA A 259 10.13 -15.94 18.36
N ALA A 260 10.93 -16.68 17.60
CA ALA A 260 11.22 -16.32 16.22
C ALA A 260 9.92 -16.27 15.37
N PRO A 261 9.76 -15.33 14.41
CA PRO A 261 8.56 -15.23 13.57
C PRO A 261 8.24 -16.45 12.69
N THR A 262 9.18 -17.40 12.61
CA THR A 262 9.08 -18.67 11.88
C THR A 262 8.97 -19.89 12.79
N GLU A 263 9.02 -19.71 14.12
CA GLU A 263 8.81 -20.82 15.06
C GLU A 263 7.36 -21.29 14.97
N ALA A 264 7.16 -22.57 14.66
CA ALA A 264 5.85 -23.17 14.43
C ALA A 264 5.37 -24.04 15.60
N SER A 265 6.25 -24.44 16.51
CA SER A 265 5.89 -25.35 17.60
C SER A 265 4.95 -24.69 18.60
N LEU A 266 3.71 -25.18 18.71
CA LEU A 266 2.72 -24.66 19.65
C LEU A 266 3.20 -24.70 21.11
N ASP A 267 3.97 -25.71 21.51
CA ASP A 267 4.46 -25.82 22.89
C ASP A 267 5.43 -24.69 23.26
N LYS A 268 6.06 -24.04 22.26
CA LYS A 268 6.96 -22.91 22.47
C LYS A 268 6.27 -21.56 22.33
N VAL A 269 5.32 -21.44 21.40
CA VAL A 269 4.68 -20.14 21.07
C VAL A 269 3.31 -19.96 21.72
N GLY A 270 2.72 -21.03 22.23
CA GLY A 270 1.40 -21.07 22.82
C GLY A 270 1.34 -20.47 24.22
N ASP A 271 0.17 -19.93 24.54
CA ASP A 271 -0.16 -19.50 25.91
C ASP A 271 -0.25 -20.70 26.86
N ALA A 272 0.25 -20.55 28.09
CA ALA A 272 0.29 -21.62 29.08
C ALA A 272 -1.11 -22.19 29.42
N GLN A 273 -2.14 -21.33 29.52
CA GLN A 273 -3.49 -21.79 29.82
C GLN A 273 -4.15 -22.46 28.61
N PHE A 274 -3.91 -21.94 27.40
CA PHE A 274 -4.33 -22.57 26.14
C PHE A 274 -3.76 -23.99 26.03
N LEU A 275 -2.46 -24.15 26.26
CA LEU A 275 -1.78 -25.44 26.19
C LEU A 275 -2.28 -26.42 27.25
N ALA A 276 -2.58 -25.95 28.47
CA ALA A 276 -3.09 -26.81 29.54
C ALA A 276 -4.53 -27.29 29.29
N ARG A 277 -5.39 -26.44 28.70
CA ARG A 277 -6.84 -26.70 28.58
C ARG A 277 -7.27 -27.30 27.24
N SER A 278 -6.49 -27.08 26.17
CA SER A 278 -6.91 -27.51 24.83
C SER A 278 -6.85 -29.03 24.66
N SER A 279 -7.89 -29.60 24.03
CA SER A 279 -7.93 -31.02 23.68
C SER A 279 -6.83 -31.41 22.68
N PRO A 280 -6.42 -32.69 22.63
CA PRO A 280 -5.43 -33.17 21.65
C PRO A 280 -5.80 -32.81 20.20
N GLU A 281 -7.09 -32.93 19.85
CA GLU A 281 -7.58 -32.59 18.50
C GLU A 281 -7.50 -31.08 18.21
N THR A 282 -7.80 -30.22 19.20
CA THR A 282 -7.64 -28.77 19.02
C THR A 282 -6.19 -28.39 18.82
N LYS A 283 -5.27 -28.97 19.60
CA LYS A 283 -3.83 -28.77 19.42
C LYS A 283 -3.37 -29.24 18.04
N ARG A 284 -3.87 -30.38 17.55
CA ARG A 284 -3.56 -30.89 16.22
C ARG A 284 -3.96 -29.90 15.12
N VAL A 285 -5.20 -29.40 15.14
CA VAL A 285 -5.70 -28.41 14.17
C VAL A 285 -4.88 -27.11 14.23
N TYR A 286 -4.57 -26.63 15.43
CA TYR A 286 -3.79 -25.41 15.60
C TYR A 286 -2.34 -25.58 15.13
N GLN A 287 -1.74 -26.75 15.35
CA GLN A 287 -0.38 -27.04 14.91
C GLN A 287 -0.32 -27.10 13.38
N GLU A 288 -1.26 -27.82 12.75
CA GLU A 288 -1.39 -27.90 11.30
C GLU A 288 -1.51 -26.52 10.64
N ILE A 289 -2.28 -25.60 11.25
CA ILE A 289 -2.46 -24.24 10.74
C ILE A 289 -1.22 -23.37 11.03
N MET A 290 -0.59 -23.54 12.19
CA MET A 290 0.63 -22.84 12.56
C MET A 290 1.78 -23.18 11.59
N ASP A 291 1.95 -24.46 11.25
CA ASP A 291 2.95 -24.94 10.31
C ASP A 291 2.81 -24.28 8.93
N GLU A 292 1.58 -23.99 8.48
CA GLU A 292 1.36 -23.29 7.22
C GLU A 292 1.51 -21.77 7.29
N VAL A 293 0.95 -21.14 8.34
CA VAL A 293 0.84 -19.68 8.40
C VAL A 293 2.19 -19.00 8.62
N VAL A 294 3.13 -19.66 9.31
CA VAL A 294 4.48 -19.11 9.50
C VAL A 294 5.25 -18.93 8.19
N HIS A 295 4.88 -19.66 7.13
CA HIS A 295 5.51 -19.59 5.81
C HIS A 295 4.70 -18.79 4.79
N LYS A 296 3.57 -18.17 5.19
CA LYS A 296 2.69 -17.39 4.31
C LYS A 296 2.61 -15.94 4.79
N LEU A 297 2.46 -15.02 3.82
CA LEU A 297 2.18 -13.60 4.11
C LEU A 297 0.66 -13.34 4.24
N GLY A 298 -0.13 -14.07 3.45
CA GLY A 298 -1.60 -14.06 3.51
C GLY A 298 -2.16 -14.94 4.65
N PRO A 299 -3.49 -14.92 4.83
CA PRO A 299 -4.13 -15.72 5.86
C PRO A 299 -4.16 -17.20 5.45
N VAL A 300 -4.13 -18.09 6.43
CA VAL A 300 -4.51 -19.50 6.26
C VAL A 300 -5.95 -19.65 6.74
N ILE A 301 -6.83 -20.08 5.85
CA ILE A 301 -8.26 -20.24 6.14
C ILE A 301 -8.60 -21.71 5.91
N LYS A 302 -9.08 -22.38 6.96
CA LYS A 302 -9.53 -23.77 6.92
C LYS A 302 -10.91 -23.90 7.56
N HIS A 303 -11.65 -24.91 7.14
CA HIS A 303 -12.92 -25.24 7.78
C HIS A 303 -13.07 -26.75 8.01
N TYR A 304 -13.78 -27.10 9.08
CA TYR A 304 -14.01 -28.47 9.52
C TYR A 304 -15.51 -28.66 9.78
N PRO A 305 -16.25 -29.32 8.87
CA PRO A 305 -17.66 -29.62 9.11
C PRO A 305 -17.83 -30.66 10.22
N TYR A 306 -18.95 -30.59 10.94
CA TYR A 306 -19.33 -31.57 11.96
C TYR A 306 -20.32 -32.59 11.41
N GLN A 307 -20.42 -33.75 12.08
CA GLN A 307 -21.46 -34.75 11.78
C GLN A 307 -22.87 -34.20 12.01
N THR A 308 -23.05 -33.37 13.04
CA THR A 308 -24.28 -32.62 13.28
C THR A 308 -24.22 -31.28 12.55
N ASN A 309 -25.30 -30.83 11.89
CA ASN A 309 -25.35 -29.62 11.05
C ASN A 309 -24.70 -28.37 11.70
N GLY A 310 -23.40 -28.19 11.46
CA GLY A 310 -22.51 -27.20 12.08
C GLY A 310 -21.09 -27.33 11.54
N ALA A 311 -20.25 -26.29 11.72
CA ALA A 311 -18.88 -26.29 11.20
C ALA A 311 -17.95 -25.40 12.04
N ARG A 312 -16.65 -25.72 12.02
CA ARG A 312 -15.56 -24.88 12.54
C ARG A 312 -14.93 -24.12 11.39
N LEU A 313 -14.83 -22.80 11.49
CA LEU A 313 -13.97 -21.97 10.64
C LEU A 313 -12.73 -21.58 11.46
N VAL A 314 -11.54 -21.84 10.93
CA VAL A 314 -10.28 -21.47 11.56
C VAL A 314 -9.49 -20.58 10.61
N VAL A 315 -9.12 -19.40 11.09
CA VAL A 315 -8.34 -18.43 10.32
C VAL A 315 -7.09 -18.05 11.09
N ALA A 316 -5.93 -18.15 10.46
CA ALA A 316 -4.66 -17.72 11.04
C ALA A 316 -3.97 -16.69 10.17
N TYR A 317 -3.36 -15.68 10.79
CA TYR A 317 -2.59 -14.65 10.10
C TYR A 317 -1.59 -13.97 11.03
N ARG A 318 -0.69 -13.16 10.46
CA ARG A 318 0.30 -12.37 11.22
C ARG A 318 -0.35 -11.11 11.79
N ARG A 319 -0.22 -10.87 13.08
CA ARG A 319 -0.82 -9.69 13.74
C ARG A 319 -0.49 -8.39 12.99
N GLY A 320 -1.50 -7.54 12.80
CA GLY A 320 -1.34 -6.24 12.12
C GLY A 320 -1.27 -6.30 10.59
N SER A 321 -1.38 -7.49 9.99
CA SER A 321 -1.47 -7.66 8.54
C SER A 321 -2.86 -7.34 7.97
N THR A 322 -3.86 -7.18 8.82
CA THR A 322 -5.22 -6.72 8.47
C THR A 322 -5.78 -5.88 9.63
N HIS A 323 -6.96 -5.30 9.43
CA HIS A 323 -7.71 -4.56 10.45
C HIS A 323 -9.19 -4.88 10.32
N SER A 324 -10.01 -4.57 11.32
CA SER A 324 -11.46 -4.74 11.30
C SER A 324 -11.95 -6.16 10.98
N TYR A 325 -11.06 -7.14 10.99
CA TYR A 325 -11.30 -8.46 10.42
C TYR A 325 -12.21 -9.31 11.29
N TRP A 326 -12.05 -9.22 12.62
CA TRP A 326 -12.86 -9.96 13.58
C TRP A 326 -14.34 -9.60 13.46
N SER A 327 -14.65 -8.30 13.45
CA SER A 327 -16.01 -7.81 13.34
C SER A 327 -16.59 -8.03 11.93
N ALA A 328 -15.78 -7.89 10.88
CA ALA A 328 -16.22 -8.13 9.50
C ALA A 328 -16.55 -9.60 9.21
N ILE A 329 -15.81 -10.57 9.80
CA ILE A 329 -16.15 -12.00 9.68
C ILE A 329 -17.50 -12.31 10.32
N SER A 330 -17.87 -11.60 11.40
CA SER A 330 -19.21 -11.70 11.97
C SER A 330 -20.31 -11.27 11.03
N GLU A 331 -20.11 -10.13 10.37
CA GLU A 331 -21.04 -9.63 9.36
C GLU A 331 -21.17 -10.62 8.19
N LEU A 332 -20.05 -11.25 7.78
CA LEU A 332 -19.98 -12.28 6.74
C LEU A 332 -20.84 -13.50 7.07
N TYR A 333 -20.61 -14.18 8.19
CA TYR A 333 -21.39 -15.40 8.45
C TYR A 333 -22.87 -15.06 8.74
N HIS A 334 -23.18 -13.89 9.31
CA HIS A 334 -24.58 -13.44 9.45
C HIS A 334 -25.24 -13.22 8.09
N TYR A 335 -24.49 -12.78 7.06
CA TYR A 335 -25.02 -12.63 5.69
C TYR A 335 -25.56 -13.95 5.16
N HIS A 336 -24.79 -15.02 5.39
CA HIS A 336 -25.11 -16.39 4.98
C HIS A 336 -26.08 -17.10 5.93
N GLN A 337 -26.85 -16.36 6.74
CA GLN A 337 -27.82 -16.89 7.69
C GLN A 337 -27.22 -17.86 8.72
N MET A 338 -25.95 -17.66 9.09
CA MET A 338 -25.26 -18.43 10.13
C MET A 338 -25.16 -17.61 11.42
N TYR A 339 -24.91 -18.28 12.54
CA TYR A 339 -24.48 -17.63 13.78
C TYR A 339 -23.36 -18.41 14.46
N ALA A 340 -22.52 -17.71 15.21
CA ALA A 340 -21.48 -18.31 16.03
C ALA A 340 -22.03 -18.69 17.41
N THR A 341 -21.93 -19.98 17.75
CA THR A 341 -22.22 -20.51 19.10
C THR A 341 -21.16 -20.06 20.10
N HIS A 342 -19.89 -20.18 19.70
CA HIS A 342 -18.75 -19.69 20.45
C HIS A 342 -17.59 -19.38 19.51
N LYS A 343 -16.65 -18.57 19.98
CA LYS A 343 -15.47 -18.16 19.23
C LYS A 343 -14.26 -18.03 20.14
N TYR A 344 -13.08 -18.28 19.59
CA TYR A 344 -11.80 -18.04 20.26
C TYR A 344 -10.90 -17.16 19.41
N VAL A 345 -10.16 -16.28 20.07
CA VAL A 345 -8.99 -15.58 19.51
C VAL A 345 -7.80 -15.97 20.35
N GLU A 346 -6.87 -16.68 19.73
CA GLU A 346 -5.63 -17.09 20.34
C GLU A 346 -4.47 -16.27 19.76
N GLN A 347 -3.59 -15.84 20.65
CA GLN A 347 -2.46 -14.99 20.35
C GLN A 347 -1.20 -15.79 20.65
N PHE A 348 -0.24 -15.79 19.75
CA PHE A 348 0.99 -16.59 19.87
C PHE A 348 2.23 -15.70 19.96
N ALA A 349 3.26 -16.17 20.65
CA ALA A 349 4.50 -15.41 20.90
C ALA A 349 5.26 -15.04 19.62
N ASN A 350 5.11 -15.82 18.54
CA ASN A 350 5.70 -15.57 17.23
C ASN A 350 4.95 -14.50 16.39
N GLY A 351 3.92 -13.86 16.96
CA GLY A 351 3.12 -12.83 16.31
C GLY A 351 1.98 -13.37 15.44
N ILE A 352 1.68 -14.67 15.48
CA ILE A 352 0.50 -15.26 14.82
C ILE A 352 -0.75 -15.07 15.68
N VAL A 353 -1.87 -14.84 15.02
CA VAL A 353 -3.22 -14.81 15.60
C VAL A 353 -4.04 -15.92 14.96
N ILE A 354 -4.76 -16.70 15.77
CA ILE A 354 -5.67 -17.74 15.29
C ILE A 354 -7.09 -17.48 15.80
N TYR A 355 -8.01 -17.28 14.87
CA TYR A 355 -9.45 -17.23 15.10
C TYR A 355 -10.05 -18.62 14.92
N SER A 356 -10.80 -19.10 15.89
CA SER A 356 -11.56 -20.34 15.79
C SER A 356 -13.04 -20.07 16.07
N ILE A 357 -13.88 -20.21 15.05
CA ILE A 357 -15.29 -19.79 15.05
C ILE A 357 -16.17 -21.01 14.82
N TYR A 358 -17.13 -21.25 15.71
CA TYR A 358 -18.01 -22.41 15.66
C TYR A 358 -19.41 -21.99 15.18
N LEU A 359 -19.70 -22.33 13.93
CA LEU A 359 -20.88 -21.86 13.20
C LEU A 359 -22.00 -22.91 13.20
N ARG A 360 -23.23 -22.42 13.27
CA ARG A 360 -24.46 -23.18 13.03
C ARG A 360 -25.42 -22.37 12.13
N PRO A 361 -26.26 -23.04 11.35
CA PRO A 361 -27.25 -22.37 10.52
C PRO A 361 -28.41 -21.85 11.39
N LEU A 362 -28.97 -20.70 11.01
CA LEU A 362 -30.19 -20.17 11.64
C LEU A 362 -31.40 -21.05 11.31
N ASN A 363 -31.47 -21.55 10.08
CA ASN A 363 -32.45 -22.56 9.68
C ASN A 363 -31.79 -23.96 9.74
N PRO A 364 -32.27 -24.88 10.59
CA PRO A 364 -31.72 -26.24 10.68
C PRO A 364 -31.73 -27.05 9.37
N ASP A 365 -32.60 -26.72 8.42
CA ASP A 365 -32.71 -27.41 7.13
C ASP A 365 -31.61 -27.03 6.13
N LEU A 366 -30.90 -25.95 6.42
CA LEU A 366 -29.89 -25.41 5.52
C LEU A 366 -28.55 -26.12 5.76
N ASP A 367 -28.00 -26.74 4.71
CA ASP A 367 -26.79 -27.54 4.78
C ASP A 367 -25.53 -26.67 4.86
N ILE A 368 -24.91 -26.65 6.04
CA ILE A 368 -23.69 -25.87 6.26
C ILE A 368 -22.52 -26.32 5.40
N ASN A 369 -22.48 -27.59 4.96
CA ASN A 369 -21.34 -28.14 4.23
C ASN A 369 -21.14 -27.46 2.88
N THR A 370 -22.22 -27.03 2.24
CA THR A 370 -22.17 -26.29 0.97
C THR A 370 -21.86 -24.79 1.15
N LEU A 371 -22.18 -24.22 2.32
CA LEU A 371 -22.00 -22.79 2.57
C LEU A 371 -20.69 -22.44 3.25
N ILE A 372 -20.13 -23.36 4.05
CA ILE A 372 -18.89 -23.08 4.77
C ILE A 372 -17.72 -22.85 3.81
N GLY A 373 -17.70 -23.56 2.68
CA GLY A 373 -16.73 -23.31 1.60
C GLY A 373 -16.83 -21.89 1.04
N LYS A 374 -18.07 -21.42 0.75
CA LYS A 374 -18.32 -20.05 0.29
C LYS A 374 -17.92 -19.00 1.33
N ILE A 375 -18.20 -19.25 2.62
CA ILE A 375 -17.78 -18.36 3.72
C ILE A 375 -16.26 -18.30 3.81
N ALA A 376 -15.58 -19.44 3.70
CA ALA A 376 -14.12 -19.50 3.74
C ALA A 376 -13.48 -18.75 2.56
N GLU A 377 -14.01 -18.92 1.35
CA GLU A 377 -13.57 -18.18 0.16
C GLU A 377 -13.75 -16.66 0.35
N GLN A 378 -14.93 -16.23 0.79
CA GLN A 378 -15.23 -14.81 1.02
C GLN A 378 -14.44 -14.22 2.18
N ALA A 379 -14.09 -15.01 3.20
CA ALA A 379 -13.25 -14.58 4.31
C ALA A 379 -11.85 -14.13 3.86
N SER A 380 -11.37 -14.63 2.72
CA SER A 380 -10.15 -14.16 2.06
C SER A 380 -10.28 -12.74 1.52
N LEU A 381 -11.40 -12.42 0.85
CA LEU A 381 -11.68 -11.06 0.38
C LEU A 381 -11.87 -10.10 1.56
N VAL A 382 -12.57 -10.55 2.61
CA VAL A 382 -12.74 -9.79 3.86
C VAL A 382 -11.37 -9.48 4.48
N TYR A 383 -10.41 -10.38 4.40
CA TYR A 383 -9.06 -10.12 4.95
C TYR A 383 -8.35 -9.00 4.19
N VAL A 384 -8.54 -8.90 2.87
CA VAL A 384 -7.89 -7.90 2.01
C VAL A 384 -8.57 -6.53 2.12
N LEU A 385 -9.91 -6.48 2.09
CA LEU A 385 -10.70 -5.24 2.18
C LEU A 385 -11.82 -5.36 3.23
N PRO A 386 -11.49 -5.43 4.53
CA PRO A 386 -12.44 -5.68 5.62
C PRO A 386 -13.60 -4.68 5.64
N ARG A 387 -13.29 -3.39 5.47
CA ARG A 387 -14.26 -2.30 5.44
C ARG A 387 -13.92 -1.34 4.30
N THR A 388 -14.95 -0.87 3.61
CA THR A 388 -14.87 0.12 2.53
C THR A 388 -16.06 1.08 2.62
N SER A 389 -16.03 2.18 1.88
CA SER A 389 -17.19 3.08 1.78
C SER A 389 -18.42 2.43 1.13
N LEU A 390 -18.29 1.24 0.54
CA LEU A 390 -19.39 0.47 -0.07
C LEU A 390 -19.90 -0.66 0.83
N THR A 391 -19.28 -0.90 1.99
CA THR A 391 -19.75 -1.88 3.00
C THR A 391 -21.23 -1.74 3.36
N PRO A 392 -21.85 -0.54 3.42
CA PRO A 392 -23.30 -0.42 3.66
C PRO A 392 -24.20 -1.22 2.70
N LEU A 393 -23.79 -1.41 1.44
CA LEU A 393 -24.56 -2.22 0.47
C LEU A 393 -24.55 -3.71 0.83
N PHE A 394 -23.46 -4.19 1.41
CA PHE A 394 -23.35 -5.55 1.94
C PHE A 394 -24.16 -5.72 3.23
N LEU A 395 -24.09 -4.73 4.13
CA LEU A 395 -24.84 -4.76 5.38
C LEU A 395 -26.36 -4.72 5.18
N SER A 396 -26.83 -4.04 4.13
CA SER A 396 -28.24 -3.97 3.73
C SER A 396 -28.69 -5.12 2.82
N HIS A 397 -27.85 -6.13 2.57
CA HIS A 397 -28.11 -7.27 1.67
C HIS A 397 -28.42 -6.88 0.21
N GLN A 398 -28.07 -5.65 -0.20
CA GLN A 398 -28.21 -5.25 -1.60
C GLN A 398 -27.15 -5.89 -2.47
N LEU A 399 -25.95 -6.09 -1.94
CA LEU A 399 -24.84 -6.78 -2.60
C LEU A 399 -24.23 -7.84 -1.66
N SER A 400 -23.61 -8.85 -2.25
CA SER A 400 -22.72 -9.79 -1.58
C SER A 400 -21.35 -9.17 -1.33
N PHE A 401 -20.53 -9.82 -0.48
CA PHE A 401 -19.19 -9.31 -0.18
C PHE A 401 -18.25 -9.29 -1.40
N PRO A 402 -18.22 -10.32 -2.28
CA PRO A 402 -17.49 -10.25 -3.54
C PRO A 402 -17.93 -9.10 -4.44
N GLU A 403 -19.25 -8.87 -4.58
CA GLU A 403 -19.79 -7.76 -5.38
C GLU A 403 -19.35 -6.39 -4.83
N VAL A 404 -19.38 -6.19 -3.50
CA VAL A 404 -18.87 -4.96 -2.88
C VAL A 404 -17.36 -4.79 -3.10
N THR A 405 -16.61 -5.88 -3.03
CA THR A 405 -15.16 -5.85 -3.25
C THR A 405 -14.83 -5.49 -4.70
N TYR A 406 -15.52 -6.11 -5.65
CA TYR A 406 -15.45 -5.79 -7.08
C TYR A 406 -15.85 -4.34 -7.35
N ALA A 407 -16.97 -3.89 -6.79
CA ALA A 407 -17.46 -2.51 -6.91
C ALA A 407 -16.41 -1.51 -6.42
N TYR A 408 -15.75 -1.82 -5.30
CA TYR A 408 -14.70 -0.96 -4.76
C TYR A 408 -13.51 -0.86 -5.70
N VAL A 409 -13.06 -1.97 -6.28
CA VAL A 409 -11.99 -1.96 -7.29
C VAL A 409 -12.41 -1.17 -8.53
N GLY A 410 -13.61 -1.43 -9.04
CA GLY A 410 -14.19 -0.72 -10.19
C GLY A 410 -14.31 0.78 -9.95
N TRP A 411 -14.71 1.19 -8.74
CA TRP A 411 -14.71 2.59 -8.31
C TRP A 411 -13.32 3.21 -8.41
N LYS A 412 -12.29 2.58 -7.82
CA LYS A 412 -10.92 3.13 -7.85
C LYS A 412 -10.35 3.17 -9.27
N PHE A 413 -10.65 2.17 -10.09
CA PHE A 413 -10.28 2.17 -11.50
C PHE A 413 -10.98 3.30 -12.26
N ALA A 414 -12.30 3.41 -12.16
CA ALA A 414 -13.08 4.44 -12.85
C ALA A 414 -12.64 5.85 -12.43
N TYR A 415 -12.41 6.08 -11.14
CA TYR A 415 -11.86 7.35 -10.64
C TYR A 415 -10.52 7.71 -11.29
N GLN A 416 -9.64 6.73 -11.53
CA GLN A 416 -8.33 6.98 -12.12
C GLN A 416 -8.37 7.26 -13.63
N PHE A 417 -9.32 6.67 -14.36
CA PHE A 417 -9.32 6.65 -15.83
C PHE A 417 -10.50 7.35 -16.50
N LEU A 418 -11.46 7.87 -15.73
CA LEU A 418 -12.51 8.74 -16.25
C LEU A 418 -11.94 10.13 -16.55
N ASN A 419 -11.49 10.32 -17.78
CA ASN A 419 -11.16 11.64 -18.30
C ASN A 419 -12.24 12.09 -19.28
N ARG A 420 -12.90 13.20 -18.93
CA ARG A 420 -13.80 13.91 -19.83
C ARG A 420 -12.98 14.80 -20.78
N TYR A 421 -13.60 15.20 -21.88
CA TYR A 421 -13.14 16.21 -22.83
C TYR A 421 -12.25 15.76 -23.98
N ALA A 422 -12.07 14.47 -24.27
CA ALA A 422 -11.28 14.07 -25.45
C ALA A 422 -11.78 14.75 -26.76
N THR A 423 -13.05 15.13 -26.86
CA THR A 423 -13.64 15.77 -28.05
C THR A 423 -13.56 17.31 -27.99
N GLU A 424 -14.06 17.94 -26.93
CA GLU A 424 -14.07 19.40 -26.76
C GLU A 424 -12.67 19.96 -26.51
N TYR A 425 -11.85 19.26 -25.72
CA TYR A 425 -10.43 19.61 -25.57
C TYR A 425 -9.71 19.48 -26.89
N SER A 426 -9.94 18.41 -27.67
CA SER A 426 -9.30 18.28 -28.99
C SER A 426 -9.73 19.41 -29.92
N ALA A 427 -11.02 19.79 -29.92
CA ALA A 427 -11.52 20.90 -30.73
C ALA A 427 -10.92 22.24 -30.26
N LEU A 428 -10.82 22.48 -28.95
CA LEU A 428 -10.21 23.70 -28.40
C LEU A 428 -8.69 23.73 -28.65
N ALA A 429 -8.00 22.60 -28.48
CA ALA A 429 -6.58 22.46 -28.76
C ALA A 429 -6.30 22.69 -30.25
N GLN A 430 -7.16 22.16 -31.13
CA GLN A 430 -7.06 22.39 -32.57
C GLN A 430 -7.35 23.86 -32.93
N ALA A 431 -8.31 24.50 -32.27
CA ALA A 431 -8.60 25.93 -32.45
C ALA A 431 -7.50 26.86 -31.91
N ILE A 432 -6.80 26.44 -30.85
CA ILE A 432 -5.68 27.17 -30.26
C ILE A 432 -4.41 27.07 -31.13
N GLY A 433 -4.26 26.03 -31.95
CA GLY A 433 -3.09 25.80 -32.82
C GLY A 433 -1.81 25.46 -32.05
N ASP A 434 -0.65 25.52 -32.69
CA ASP A 434 0.64 25.06 -32.12
C ASP A 434 1.28 26.01 -31.09
N ASP A 435 0.51 26.96 -30.53
CA ASP A 435 0.97 27.87 -29.48
C ASP A 435 1.19 27.10 -28.16
N ALA A 436 2.46 26.76 -27.90
CA ALA A 436 2.85 25.94 -26.77
C ALA A 436 2.41 26.50 -25.39
N THR A 437 2.28 27.82 -25.25
CA THR A 437 1.86 28.43 -23.97
C THR A 437 0.37 28.23 -23.75
N LYS A 438 -0.43 28.47 -24.79
CA LYS A 438 -1.88 28.25 -24.74
C LYS A 438 -2.23 26.76 -24.64
N GLN A 439 -1.48 25.88 -25.30
CA GLN A 439 -1.63 24.43 -25.17
C GLN A 439 -1.36 23.96 -23.73
N ALA A 440 -0.30 24.47 -23.09
CA ALA A 440 -0.02 24.16 -21.68
C ALA A 440 -1.12 24.66 -20.73
N MET A 441 -1.63 25.89 -20.95
CA MET A 441 -2.76 26.43 -20.17
C MET A 441 -4.03 25.61 -20.38
N LEU A 442 -4.30 25.18 -21.61
CA LEU A 442 -5.45 24.33 -21.94
C LEU A 442 -5.32 22.96 -21.26
N ALA A 443 -4.12 22.36 -21.27
CA ALA A 443 -3.83 21.11 -20.57
C ALA A 443 -4.08 21.25 -19.06
N GLN A 444 -3.58 22.32 -18.43
CA GLN A 444 -3.84 22.62 -17.01
C GLN A 444 -5.33 22.82 -16.72
N LEU A 445 -6.06 23.51 -17.61
CA LEU A 445 -7.50 23.72 -17.48
C LEU A 445 -8.26 22.38 -17.56
N LYS A 446 -7.90 21.52 -18.51
CA LYS A 446 -8.46 20.17 -18.65
C LYS A 446 -8.25 19.35 -17.38
N THR A 447 -7.02 19.30 -16.87
CA THR A 447 -6.70 18.55 -15.65
C THR A 447 -7.55 19.02 -14.47
N ARG A 448 -7.75 20.34 -14.33
CA ARG A 448 -8.59 20.90 -13.26
C ARG A 448 -10.06 20.51 -13.43
N LEU A 449 -10.63 20.73 -14.61
CA LEU A 449 -12.05 20.48 -14.88
C LEU A 449 -12.43 18.99 -14.82
N SER A 450 -11.55 18.09 -15.29
CA SER A 450 -11.78 16.64 -15.19
C SER A 450 -11.83 16.19 -13.73
N LYS A 451 -10.91 16.69 -12.90
CA LYS A 451 -10.84 16.37 -11.47
C LYS A 451 -12.03 16.91 -10.67
N ASP A 452 -12.58 18.05 -11.07
CA ASP A 452 -13.79 18.63 -10.44
C ASP A 452 -15.08 17.89 -10.85
N THR A 453 -15.08 17.19 -11.99
CA THR A 453 -16.29 16.51 -12.51
C THR A 453 -16.47 15.08 -11.97
N PHE A 454 -15.41 14.27 -11.98
CA PHE A 454 -15.43 12.88 -11.48
C PHE A 454 -14.62 12.76 -10.19
N THR A 455 -15.09 13.46 -9.16
CA THR A 455 -14.49 13.32 -7.82
C THR A 455 -14.61 11.89 -7.32
N GLU A 456 -13.69 11.48 -6.44
CA GLU A 456 -13.71 10.14 -5.86
C GLU A 456 -15.06 9.85 -5.17
N GLY A 457 -15.64 10.85 -4.50
CA GLY A 457 -16.98 10.78 -3.90
C GLY A 457 -18.10 10.61 -4.93
N ARG A 458 -18.06 11.30 -6.07
CA ARG A 458 -19.10 11.19 -7.10
C ARG A 458 -19.19 9.78 -7.68
N VAL A 459 -18.03 9.18 -7.97
CA VAL A 459 -17.97 7.81 -8.47
C VAL A 459 -18.53 6.84 -7.43
N ARG A 460 -18.13 6.96 -6.16
CA ARG A 460 -18.71 6.18 -5.05
C ARG A 460 -20.23 6.29 -5.00
N ASP A 461 -20.76 7.51 -5.06
CA ASP A 461 -22.19 7.76 -4.91
C ASP A 461 -23.00 7.13 -6.06
N ALA A 462 -22.45 7.10 -7.28
CA ALA A 462 -23.04 6.37 -8.41
C ALA A 462 -23.15 4.86 -8.12
N LEU A 463 -22.09 4.25 -7.58
CA LEU A 463 -22.12 2.83 -7.21
C LEU A 463 -23.09 2.54 -6.06
N LEU A 464 -23.25 3.46 -5.11
CA LEU A 464 -24.26 3.35 -4.03
C LEU A 464 -25.68 3.45 -4.57
N GLN A 465 -25.90 4.25 -5.61
CA GLN A 465 -27.22 4.51 -6.19
C GLN A 465 -27.72 3.37 -7.10
N TYR A 466 -26.82 2.66 -7.80
CA TYR A 466 -27.17 1.65 -8.81
C TYR A 466 -26.55 0.26 -8.52
N PRO A 467 -26.90 -0.39 -7.40
CA PRO A 467 -26.35 -1.70 -7.04
C PRO A 467 -26.72 -2.80 -8.05
N GLU A 468 -27.84 -2.70 -8.76
CA GLU A 468 -28.22 -3.65 -9.81
C GLU A 468 -27.24 -3.69 -10.99
N LEU A 469 -26.68 -2.55 -11.38
CA LEU A 469 -25.64 -2.50 -12.41
C LEU A 469 -24.34 -3.13 -11.92
N VAL A 470 -24.01 -2.94 -10.64
CA VAL A 470 -22.86 -3.59 -10.01
C VAL A 470 -23.00 -5.12 -10.07
N ARG A 471 -24.17 -5.68 -9.74
CA ARG A 471 -24.39 -7.14 -9.85
C ARG A 471 -24.22 -7.64 -11.27
N LEU A 472 -24.74 -6.90 -12.25
CA LEU A 472 -24.63 -7.26 -13.66
C LEU A 472 -23.16 -7.27 -14.13
N LEU A 473 -22.39 -6.25 -13.77
CA LEU A 473 -20.97 -6.14 -14.09
C LEU A 473 -20.12 -7.19 -13.35
N TYR A 474 -20.47 -7.50 -12.09
CA TYR A 474 -19.81 -8.56 -11.33
C TYR A 474 -20.12 -9.96 -11.90
N ALA A 475 -21.37 -10.26 -12.26
CA ALA A 475 -21.72 -11.54 -12.87
C ALA A 475 -20.98 -11.75 -14.19
N ASP A 476 -20.72 -10.66 -14.92
CA ASP A 476 -19.90 -10.68 -16.11
C ASP A 476 -18.41 -10.96 -15.81
N PHE A 477 -17.86 -10.29 -14.80
CA PHE A 477 -16.50 -10.52 -14.29
C PHE A 477 -16.30 -11.96 -13.79
N ASP A 478 -17.24 -12.49 -13.01
CA ASP A 478 -17.20 -13.84 -12.45
C ASP A 478 -17.17 -14.90 -13.55
N ARG A 479 -18.03 -14.77 -14.56
CA ARG A 479 -18.06 -15.70 -15.71
C ARG A 479 -16.74 -15.84 -16.47
N HIS A 480 -15.90 -14.79 -16.50
CA HIS A 480 -14.66 -14.80 -17.28
C HIS A 480 -13.42 -15.08 -16.44
N HIS A 481 -13.46 -14.80 -15.14
CA HIS A 481 -12.27 -14.88 -14.28
C HIS A 481 -12.36 -15.91 -13.15
N ASN A 482 -13.55 -16.45 -12.86
CA ASN A 482 -13.70 -17.56 -11.96
C ASN A 482 -13.45 -18.87 -12.72
N ILE A 483 -12.39 -19.60 -12.36
CA ILE A 483 -12.02 -20.88 -12.99
C ILE A 483 -13.12 -21.96 -12.86
N ASN A 484 -14.02 -21.82 -11.88
CA ASN A 484 -15.11 -22.77 -11.63
C ASN A 484 -16.37 -22.42 -12.45
N SER A 485 -16.36 -21.31 -13.17
CA SER A 485 -17.45 -20.92 -14.06
C SER A 485 -17.40 -21.72 -15.37
N ALA A 486 -18.57 -21.96 -15.98
CA ALA A 486 -18.67 -22.72 -17.22
C ALA A 486 -18.09 -21.90 -18.40
N ASN A 487 -17.01 -22.39 -19.01
CA ASN A 487 -16.28 -21.77 -20.14
C ASN A 487 -15.78 -20.34 -19.85
N PRO A 488 -14.60 -20.17 -19.21
CA PRO A 488 -13.95 -18.86 -19.12
C PRO A 488 -13.47 -18.43 -20.52
N ALA A 489 -14.36 -17.81 -21.29
CA ALA A 489 -14.03 -17.21 -22.57
C ALA A 489 -13.16 -15.95 -22.34
N LYS A 490 -12.37 -15.56 -23.34
CA LYS A 490 -11.74 -14.23 -23.33
C LYS A 490 -12.81 -13.18 -23.66
N TYR A 491 -12.69 -12.00 -23.06
CA TYR A 491 -13.50 -10.86 -23.48
C TYR A 491 -13.20 -10.50 -24.93
N ASP A 492 -14.26 -10.32 -25.73
CA ASP A 492 -14.18 -9.63 -27.02
C ASP A 492 -14.44 -8.13 -26.84
N VAL A 493 -13.94 -7.30 -27.74
CA VAL A 493 -14.10 -5.84 -27.74
C VAL A 493 -15.57 -5.42 -27.85
N THR A 494 -16.42 -6.26 -28.46
CA THR A 494 -17.87 -6.03 -28.58
C THR A 494 -18.70 -6.60 -27.43
N HIS A 495 -18.05 -7.27 -26.46
CA HIS A 495 -18.70 -7.99 -25.37
C HIS A 495 -19.59 -7.10 -24.49
N GLY A 496 -20.72 -7.62 -24.03
CA GLY A 496 -21.57 -6.94 -23.05
C GLY A 496 -22.61 -5.98 -23.64
N ALA A 497 -23.14 -6.27 -24.83
CA ALA A 497 -24.19 -5.45 -25.46
C ALA A 497 -25.41 -5.25 -24.53
N GLU A 498 -25.83 -6.28 -23.80
CA GLU A 498 -26.92 -6.21 -22.82
C GLU A 498 -26.58 -5.30 -21.63
N ILE A 499 -25.33 -5.35 -21.15
CA ILE A 499 -24.82 -4.49 -20.08
C ILE A 499 -24.82 -3.03 -20.54
N VAL A 500 -24.36 -2.76 -21.76
CA VAL A 500 -24.40 -1.42 -22.36
C VAL A 500 -25.84 -0.90 -22.44
N GLN A 501 -26.81 -1.75 -22.80
CA GLN A 501 -28.22 -1.34 -22.82
C GLN A 501 -28.76 -1.03 -21.43
N ALA A 502 -28.36 -1.80 -20.40
CA ALA A 502 -28.73 -1.51 -19.02
C ALA A 502 -28.12 -0.16 -18.56
N ILE A 503 -26.84 0.09 -18.88
CA ILE A 503 -26.15 1.35 -18.55
C ILE A 503 -26.82 2.54 -19.24
N LYS A 504 -27.23 2.42 -20.51
CA LYS A 504 -27.93 3.49 -21.26
C LYS A 504 -29.27 3.92 -20.67
N ARG A 505 -29.87 3.11 -19.78
CA ARG A 505 -31.11 3.45 -19.08
C ARG A 505 -30.88 4.31 -17.83
N VAL A 506 -29.63 4.58 -17.46
CA VAL A 506 -29.29 5.48 -16.36
C VAL A 506 -29.57 6.92 -16.77
N ASN A 507 -30.43 7.62 -16.02
CA ASN A 507 -30.87 8.98 -16.33
C ASN A 507 -29.74 10.02 -16.32
N ASN A 508 -28.66 9.75 -15.59
CA ASN A 508 -27.50 10.64 -15.49
C ASN A 508 -26.37 10.17 -16.41
N GLU A 509 -25.94 11.04 -17.32
CA GLU A 509 -24.88 10.75 -18.29
C GLU A 509 -23.53 10.48 -17.60
N LEU A 510 -23.22 11.16 -16.50
CA LEU A 510 -21.97 10.96 -15.77
C LEU A 510 -21.95 9.58 -15.10
N ASP A 511 -23.08 9.14 -14.55
CA ASP A 511 -23.20 7.81 -13.95
C ASP A 511 -23.10 6.72 -15.03
N SER A 512 -23.68 6.97 -16.21
CA SER A 512 -23.49 6.10 -17.37
C SER A 512 -22.01 5.94 -17.75
N GLN A 513 -21.26 7.04 -17.79
CA GLN A 513 -19.82 7.02 -18.09
C GLN A 513 -19.04 6.23 -17.04
N ILE A 514 -19.39 6.37 -15.75
CA ILE A 514 -18.78 5.60 -14.66
C ILE A 514 -18.94 4.10 -14.89
N PHE A 515 -20.15 3.61 -15.16
CA PHE A 515 -20.37 2.19 -15.40
C PHE A 515 -19.76 1.70 -16.72
N MET A 516 -19.67 2.56 -17.75
CA MET A 516 -18.93 2.24 -18.98
C MET A 516 -17.42 2.05 -18.72
N ALA A 517 -16.83 2.84 -17.82
CA ALA A 517 -15.43 2.66 -17.43
C ALA A 517 -15.22 1.33 -16.67
N ILE A 518 -16.15 0.95 -15.79
CA ILE A 518 -16.10 -0.34 -15.09
C ILE A 518 -16.29 -1.52 -16.07
N LEU A 519 -17.15 -1.38 -17.08
CA LEU A 519 -17.26 -2.38 -18.15
C LEU A 519 -15.97 -2.47 -18.97
N SER A 520 -15.31 -1.33 -19.23
CA SER A 520 -14.01 -1.28 -19.91
C SER A 520 -12.93 -2.02 -19.10
N PHE A 521 -12.95 -1.89 -17.77
CA PHE A 521 -12.07 -2.65 -16.87
C PHE A 521 -12.22 -4.16 -17.07
N ASN A 522 -13.46 -4.68 -17.08
CA ASN A 522 -13.70 -6.10 -17.35
C ASN A 522 -13.09 -6.52 -18.70
N ARG A 523 -13.42 -5.81 -19.78
CA ARG A 523 -13.00 -6.15 -21.15
C ARG A 523 -11.48 -6.23 -21.34
N HIS A 524 -10.71 -5.52 -20.53
CA HIS A 524 -9.25 -5.47 -20.64
C HIS A 524 -8.51 -6.30 -19.59
N LEU A 525 -9.23 -6.99 -18.70
CA LEU A 525 -8.62 -7.81 -17.67
C LEU A 525 -8.15 -9.15 -18.22
N LEU A 526 -6.89 -9.49 -17.96
CA LEU A 526 -6.25 -10.72 -18.44
C LEU A 526 -5.90 -11.71 -17.32
N LYS A 527 -5.52 -11.22 -16.14
CA LYS A 527 -5.28 -12.07 -14.95
C LYS A 527 -5.68 -11.34 -13.67
N THR A 528 -6.20 -12.07 -12.69
CA THR A 528 -6.45 -11.54 -11.34
C THR A 528 -6.35 -12.63 -10.29
N ASN A 529 -5.90 -12.28 -9.09
CA ASN A 529 -5.91 -13.17 -7.92
C ASN A 529 -7.22 -13.07 -7.12
N PHE A 530 -8.28 -12.43 -7.64
CA PHE A 530 -9.53 -12.21 -6.91
C PHE A 530 -10.11 -13.49 -6.26
N TYR A 531 -10.08 -14.61 -6.97
CA TYR A 531 -10.60 -15.91 -6.51
C TYR A 531 -9.57 -16.77 -5.77
N LYS A 532 -8.30 -16.35 -5.69
CA LYS A 532 -7.26 -17.09 -4.98
C LYS A 532 -7.57 -17.15 -3.48
N THR A 533 -7.58 -18.33 -2.88
CA THR A 533 -8.00 -18.51 -1.48
C THR A 533 -7.10 -17.76 -0.49
N THR A 534 -5.79 -17.72 -0.74
CA THR A 534 -4.82 -17.04 0.15
C THR A 534 -4.17 -15.86 -0.56
N LYS A 535 -4.44 -14.64 -0.09
CA LYS A 535 -3.95 -13.41 -0.71
C LYS A 535 -3.88 -12.26 0.29
N THR A 536 -3.00 -11.30 0.05
CA THR A 536 -2.82 -10.12 0.92
C THR A 536 -3.30 -8.80 0.33
N ALA A 537 -3.35 -8.74 -1.00
CA ALA A 537 -3.87 -7.62 -1.80
C ALA A 537 -4.47 -8.20 -3.09
N LEU A 538 -5.33 -7.41 -3.73
CA LEU A 538 -5.88 -7.75 -5.05
C LEU A 538 -4.96 -7.21 -6.13
N VAL A 539 -4.72 -7.99 -7.18
CA VAL A 539 -3.99 -7.56 -8.38
C VAL A 539 -4.82 -7.85 -9.63
N PHE A 540 -4.71 -6.93 -10.59
CA PHE A 540 -5.38 -6.99 -11.89
C PHE A 540 -4.36 -6.68 -12.98
N ARG A 541 -4.04 -7.67 -13.82
CA ARG A 541 -3.14 -7.51 -14.97
C ARG A 541 -4.00 -7.15 -16.19
N LEU A 542 -3.90 -5.90 -16.62
CA LEU A 542 -4.72 -5.30 -17.66
C LEU A 542 -3.94 -5.13 -18.97
N GLU A 543 -4.64 -5.35 -20.07
CA GLU A 543 -4.23 -4.91 -21.40
C GLU A 543 -4.50 -3.40 -21.53
N PRO A 544 -3.56 -2.58 -22.02
CA PRO A 544 -3.69 -1.12 -21.99
C PRO A 544 -4.68 -0.50 -22.98
N GLY A 545 -5.51 -1.27 -23.69
CA GLY A 545 -6.45 -0.79 -24.70
C GLY A 545 -7.57 0.12 -24.21
N PHE A 546 -7.79 0.17 -22.89
CA PHE A 546 -8.71 1.13 -22.29
C PHE A 546 -8.14 2.56 -22.24
N LEU A 547 -6.84 2.73 -22.43
CA LEU A 547 -6.18 4.04 -22.39
C LEU A 547 -6.42 4.82 -23.70
N SER A 548 -6.62 6.12 -23.57
CA SER A 548 -6.75 7.02 -24.71
C SER A 548 -5.41 7.23 -25.42
N ASN A 549 -5.32 6.87 -26.70
CA ASN A 549 -4.13 7.13 -27.53
C ASN A 549 -3.80 8.62 -27.70
N LYS A 550 -4.76 9.52 -27.42
CA LYS A 550 -4.53 10.97 -27.44
C LYS A 550 -3.84 11.47 -26.17
N GLU A 551 -4.10 10.84 -25.03
CA GLU A 551 -3.54 11.22 -23.73
C GLU A 551 -2.22 10.51 -23.48
N TYR A 552 -2.17 9.22 -23.81
CA TYR A 552 -1.03 8.35 -23.62
C TYR A 552 -0.47 7.94 -24.98
N VAL A 553 0.33 8.83 -25.58
CA VAL A 553 0.87 8.70 -26.95
C VAL A 553 1.64 7.39 -27.14
N SER A 554 2.45 7.01 -26.14
CA SER A 554 3.11 5.70 -26.11
C SER A 554 2.24 4.75 -25.30
N ARG A 555 1.65 3.74 -25.95
CA ARG A 555 0.85 2.74 -25.26
C ARG A 555 1.77 1.81 -24.46
N PRO A 556 1.51 1.58 -23.17
CA PRO A 556 2.21 0.55 -22.41
C PRO A 556 2.05 -0.83 -23.04
N PHE A 557 2.86 -1.80 -22.59
CA PHE A 557 2.65 -3.22 -22.88
C PHE A 557 1.68 -3.85 -21.88
N ALA A 558 1.81 -3.51 -20.59
CA ALA A 558 0.92 -4.01 -19.54
C ALA A 558 0.76 -2.99 -18.40
N VAL A 559 -0.40 -3.01 -17.77
CA VAL A 559 -0.72 -2.27 -16.54
C VAL A 559 -1.15 -3.26 -15.47
N PHE A 560 -0.44 -3.31 -14.34
CA PHE A 560 -0.89 -4.03 -13.16
C PHE A 560 -1.50 -3.03 -12.19
N PHE A 561 -2.76 -3.24 -11.81
CA PHE A 561 -3.44 -2.45 -10.80
C PHE A 561 -3.53 -3.25 -9.51
N VAL A 562 -3.00 -2.72 -8.41
CA VAL A 562 -2.90 -3.42 -7.12
C VAL A 562 -3.67 -2.64 -6.04
N VAL A 563 -4.53 -3.34 -5.32
CA VAL A 563 -5.45 -2.77 -4.33
C VAL A 563 -5.31 -3.54 -3.02
N GLY A 564 -4.75 -2.88 -1.99
CA GLY A 564 -4.71 -3.39 -0.62
C GLY A 564 -5.46 -2.47 0.35
N SER A 565 -5.69 -2.88 1.60
CA SER A 565 -6.36 -1.98 2.55
C SER A 565 -5.53 -0.73 2.87
N GLU A 566 -4.21 -0.86 2.86
CA GLU A 566 -3.26 0.20 3.23
C GLU A 566 -2.83 1.08 2.05
N PHE A 567 -3.07 0.65 0.81
CA PHE A 567 -2.49 1.32 -0.36
C PHE A 567 -3.25 1.07 -1.67
N ARG A 568 -3.03 1.97 -2.63
CA ARG A 568 -3.30 1.76 -4.06
C ARG A 568 -1.97 1.76 -4.80
N GLY A 569 -1.82 0.96 -5.84
CA GLY A 569 -0.60 0.97 -6.62
C GLY A 569 -0.79 0.55 -8.06
N PHE A 570 0.15 0.97 -8.89
CA PHE A 570 0.27 0.54 -10.27
C PHE A 570 1.66 -0.03 -10.54
N HIS A 571 1.76 -0.94 -11.50
CA HIS A 571 3.00 -1.28 -12.18
C HIS A 571 2.77 -1.12 -13.69
N ILE A 572 3.54 -0.27 -14.35
CA ILE A 572 3.44 -0.07 -15.81
C ILE A 572 4.73 -0.54 -16.43
N ARG A 573 4.64 -1.30 -17.53
CA ARG A 573 5.78 -1.66 -18.37
C ARG A 573 5.49 -1.39 -19.84
N PHE A 574 6.48 -0.90 -20.58
CA PHE A 574 6.36 -0.52 -22.00
C PHE A 574 6.74 -1.63 -22.97
N ARG A 575 7.44 -2.67 -22.51
CA ARG A 575 7.80 -3.87 -23.30
C ARG A 575 7.59 -5.11 -22.44
N ASP A 576 7.62 -6.27 -23.07
CA ASP A 576 7.53 -7.54 -22.35
C ASP A 576 8.71 -7.68 -21.38
N ILE A 577 9.94 -7.56 -21.89
CA ILE A 577 11.13 -7.45 -21.06
C ILE A 577 11.31 -5.99 -20.67
N ALA A 578 11.07 -5.66 -19.40
CA ALA A 578 11.14 -4.29 -18.90
C ALA A 578 11.59 -4.21 -17.44
N ARG A 579 12.25 -3.10 -17.09
CA ARG A 579 12.86 -2.89 -15.78
C ARG A 579 12.67 -1.47 -15.27
N GLY A 580 12.38 -1.35 -13.97
CA GLY A 580 12.44 -0.08 -13.28
C GLY A 580 11.98 -0.12 -11.83
N GLY A 581 12.14 1.03 -11.17
CA GLY A 581 12.01 1.16 -9.72
C GLY A 581 10.58 1.10 -9.19
N ILE A 582 10.42 0.69 -7.91
CA ILE A 582 9.16 0.83 -7.17
C ILE A 582 9.27 2.01 -6.20
N ARG A 583 8.33 2.95 -6.28
CA ARG A 583 8.26 4.14 -5.42
C ARG A 583 7.13 4.03 -4.40
N ILE A 584 7.39 4.43 -3.16
CA ILE A 584 6.35 4.62 -2.15
C ILE A 584 6.02 6.11 -2.03
N ILE A 585 4.76 6.45 -2.28
CA ILE A 585 4.24 7.81 -2.22
C ILE A 585 3.55 7.99 -0.87
N ARG A 586 4.08 8.94 -0.09
CA ARG A 586 3.52 9.36 1.20
C ARG A 586 2.88 10.74 1.07
N SER A 587 1.81 10.96 1.80
CA SER A 587 1.08 12.23 1.85
C SER A 587 1.15 12.81 3.25
N GLN A 588 1.61 14.06 3.35
CA GLN A 588 1.78 14.73 4.65
C GLN A 588 0.45 15.19 5.26
N ASN A 589 -0.57 15.39 4.44
CA ASN A 589 -1.91 15.81 4.82
C ASN A 589 -2.95 15.36 3.76
N THR A 590 -4.23 15.57 4.05
CA THR A 590 -5.36 15.15 3.19
C THR A 590 -5.31 15.80 1.81
N THR A 591 -4.99 17.10 1.71
CA THR A 591 -4.88 17.78 0.40
C THR A 591 -3.79 17.17 -0.48
N ALA A 592 -2.64 16.83 0.11
CA ALA A 592 -1.58 16.12 -0.61
C ALA A 592 -2.02 14.69 -1.00
N TYR A 593 -2.81 14.01 -0.16
CA TYR A 593 -3.38 12.70 -0.50
C TYR A 593 -4.35 12.78 -1.68
N ASP A 594 -5.29 13.73 -1.68
CA ASP A 594 -6.25 13.90 -2.77
C ASP A 594 -5.54 14.19 -4.10
N HIS A 595 -4.52 15.07 -4.07
CA HIS A 595 -3.68 15.33 -5.22
C HIS A 595 -2.99 14.06 -5.74
N ASN A 596 -2.25 13.36 -4.87
CA ASN A 596 -1.50 12.17 -5.24
C ASN A 596 -2.42 11.02 -5.70
N SER A 597 -3.58 10.85 -5.06
CA SER A 597 -4.61 9.87 -5.44
C SER A 597 -5.12 10.13 -6.85
N SER A 598 -5.40 11.38 -7.19
CA SER A 598 -5.90 11.75 -8.52
C SER A 598 -4.87 11.58 -9.65
N SER A 599 -3.57 11.71 -9.35
CA SER A 599 -2.48 11.66 -10.35
C SER A 599 -1.64 10.39 -10.31
N LEU A 600 -2.04 9.37 -9.54
CA LEU A 600 -1.21 8.20 -9.24
C LEU A 600 -0.78 7.44 -10.50
N PHE A 601 -1.72 7.20 -11.42
CA PHE A 601 -1.40 6.52 -12.68
C PHE A 601 -0.51 7.39 -13.58
N ASP A 602 -0.82 8.69 -13.71
CA ASP A 602 -0.05 9.60 -14.56
C ASP A 602 1.41 9.72 -14.10
N GLU A 603 1.63 9.81 -12.78
CA GLU A 603 2.98 9.79 -12.22
C GLU A 603 3.69 8.47 -12.59
N ASN A 604 3.02 7.33 -12.40
CA ASN A 604 3.60 6.03 -12.72
C ASN A 604 3.93 5.89 -14.22
N TYR A 605 3.01 6.32 -15.09
CA TYR A 605 3.17 6.29 -16.55
C TYR A 605 4.35 7.16 -16.99
N ASN A 606 4.43 8.40 -16.50
CA ASN A 606 5.49 9.33 -16.86
C ASN A 606 6.87 8.83 -16.40
N LEU A 607 6.95 8.25 -15.21
CA LEU A 607 8.19 7.63 -14.70
C LEU A 607 8.59 6.41 -15.53
N ALA A 608 7.65 5.53 -15.88
CA ALA A 608 7.92 4.36 -16.72
C ALA A 608 8.31 4.74 -18.16
N SER A 609 7.66 5.77 -18.72
CA SER A 609 7.96 6.30 -20.05
C SER A 609 9.34 6.94 -20.11
N THR A 610 9.71 7.71 -19.09
CA THR A 610 11.07 8.26 -18.95
C THR A 610 12.11 7.13 -18.87
N GLN A 611 11.79 6.04 -18.18
CA GLN A 611 12.65 4.86 -18.11
C GLN A 611 12.81 4.17 -19.47
N GLN A 612 11.78 4.17 -20.32
CA GLN A 612 11.84 3.63 -21.69
C GLN A 612 12.84 4.41 -22.54
N SER A 613 12.87 5.74 -22.43
CA SER A 613 13.86 6.57 -23.15
C SER A 613 15.30 6.36 -22.63
N LYS A 614 15.46 6.06 -21.34
CA LYS A 614 16.79 5.79 -20.76
C LYS A 614 17.34 4.43 -21.15
N ASN A 615 16.49 3.43 -21.33
CA ASN A 615 16.93 2.05 -21.50
C ASN A 615 17.26 1.65 -22.97
N LYS A 616 17.35 2.60 -23.89
CA LYS A 616 17.60 2.37 -25.34
C LYS A 616 18.78 1.44 -25.67
N ASP A 617 19.81 1.38 -24.82
CA ASP A 617 21.04 0.58 -25.05
C ASP A 617 21.09 -0.74 -24.31
N ILE A 618 20.04 -1.09 -23.59
CA ILE A 618 19.96 -2.30 -22.79
C ILE A 618 18.75 -3.14 -23.23
N PRO A 619 18.71 -4.44 -22.90
CA PRO A 619 17.62 -5.32 -23.29
C PRO A 619 16.25 -4.87 -22.77
N GLU A 620 16.19 -4.30 -21.57
CA GLU A 620 14.92 -4.04 -20.90
C GLU A 620 14.27 -2.72 -21.32
N GLY A 621 13.01 -2.75 -21.75
CA GLY A 621 12.18 -1.55 -21.83
C GLY A 621 11.93 -0.88 -20.47
N GLY A 622 11.26 0.27 -20.49
CA GLY A 622 10.91 1.03 -19.30
C GLY A 622 9.77 0.41 -18.51
N SER A 623 9.94 0.29 -17.19
CA SER A 623 8.83 0.02 -16.28
C SER A 623 8.94 0.86 -15.00
N LYS A 624 7.85 0.89 -14.23
CA LYS A 624 7.83 1.55 -12.91
C LYS A 624 6.69 1.01 -12.05
N GLY A 625 6.92 0.87 -10.75
CA GLY A 625 5.87 0.67 -9.75
C GLY A 625 5.65 1.92 -8.89
N THR A 626 4.41 2.22 -8.53
CA THR A 626 4.07 3.21 -7.49
C THR A 626 3.12 2.60 -6.48
N ILE A 627 3.32 2.96 -5.20
CA ILE A 627 2.50 2.55 -4.07
C ILE A 627 2.10 3.82 -3.31
N LEU A 628 0.87 4.26 -3.48
CA LEU A 628 0.27 5.34 -2.69
C LEU A 628 -0.32 4.77 -1.41
N LEU A 629 0.23 5.18 -0.27
CA LEU A 629 -0.33 4.82 1.03
C LEU A 629 -1.65 5.57 1.26
N SER A 630 -2.65 4.88 1.79
CA SER A 630 -3.91 5.49 2.23
C SER A 630 -3.65 6.52 3.34
N ALA A 631 -4.51 7.54 3.44
CA ALA A 631 -4.37 8.63 4.41
C ALA A 631 -4.11 8.14 5.85
N ASP A 632 -4.82 7.11 6.31
CA ASP A 632 -4.67 6.56 7.66
C ASP A 632 -3.47 5.60 7.83
N HIS A 633 -2.78 5.28 6.75
CA HIS A 633 -1.77 4.22 6.69
C HIS A 633 -0.38 4.71 6.27
N GLN A 634 -0.09 6.01 6.45
CA GLN A 634 1.21 6.61 6.11
C GLN A 634 2.41 5.97 6.82
N HIS A 635 2.19 5.26 7.94
CA HIS A 635 3.21 4.54 8.70
C HIS A 635 3.42 3.08 8.26
N LYS A 636 2.57 2.53 7.36
CA LYS A 636 2.58 1.11 6.95
C LYS A 636 3.29 0.84 5.62
N ALA A 637 4.33 1.63 5.31
CA ALA A 637 5.06 1.54 4.04
C ALA A 637 5.61 0.13 3.74
N GLU A 638 6.23 -0.51 4.72
CA GLU A 638 6.77 -1.87 4.57
C GLU A 638 5.65 -2.90 4.33
N VAL A 639 4.55 -2.82 5.10
CA VAL A 639 3.39 -3.72 4.93
C VAL A 639 2.83 -3.57 3.51
N ALA A 640 2.63 -2.33 3.04
CA ALA A 640 2.13 -2.06 1.70
C ALA A 640 3.08 -2.62 0.62
N PHE A 641 4.40 -2.39 0.75
CA PHE A 641 5.39 -2.92 -0.19
C PHE A 641 5.36 -4.46 -0.24
N ARG A 642 5.36 -5.12 0.92
CA ARG A 642 5.34 -6.59 0.99
C ARG A 642 4.08 -7.17 0.35
N LYS A 643 2.91 -6.58 0.65
CA LYS A 643 1.63 -6.98 0.05
C LYS A 643 1.57 -6.73 -1.46
N TYR A 644 2.15 -5.62 -1.93
CA TYR A 644 2.24 -5.31 -3.36
C TYR A 644 3.08 -6.35 -4.11
N ILE A 645 4.25 -6.70 -3.59
CA ILE A 645 5.12 -7.74 -4.17
C ILE A 645 4.44 -9.12 -4.14
N ASP A 646 3.84 -9.50 -3.01
CA ASP A 646 3.16 -10.80 -2.88
C ASP A 646 1.99 -10.95 -3.87
N ALA A 647 1.22 -9.88 -4.07
CA ALA A 647 0.15 -9.85 -5.05
C ALA A 647 0.67 -9.88 -6.49
N LEU A 648 1.76 -9.18 -6.83
CA LEU A 648 2.38 -9.31 -8.16
C LEU A 648 2.80 -10.77 -8.41
N LEU A 649 3.46 -11.42 -7.44
CA LEU A 649 3.87 -12.83 -7.57
C LEU A 649 2.69 -13.78 -7.78
N ASP A 650 1.49 -13.47 -7.29
CA ASP A 650 0.30 -14.28 -7.54
C ASP A 650 -0.02 -14.40 -9.04
N VAL A 651 0.14 -13.33 -9.81
CA VAL A 651 -0.14 -13.34 -11.25
C VAL A 651 1.09 -13.60 -12.12
N LEU A 652 2.30 -13.59 -11.57
CA LEU A 652 3.51 -13.96 -12.30
C LEU A 652 3.80 -15.46 -12.25
N LEU A 653 3.48 -16.11 -11.12
CA LEU A 653 3.72 -17.54 -10.94
C LEU A 653 2.53 -18.37 -11.42
N PRO A 654 2.78 -19.61 -11.93
CA PRO A 654 1.71 -20.54 -12.23
C PRO A 654 0.82 -20.79 -11.00
N ASN A 655 -0.49 -20.65 -11.18
CA ASN A 655 -1.46 -20.91 -10.13
C ASN A 655 -2.76 -21.44 -10.76
N ASN A 656 -3.23 -22.60 -10.29
CA ASN A 656 -4.43 -23.24 -10.79
C ASN A 656 -5.73 -22.54 -10.37
N GLU A 657 -5.71 -21.65 -9.37
CA GLU A 657 -6.84 -20.82 -8.92
C GLU A 657 -7.04 -19.57 -9.79
N ILE A 658 -6.14 -19.27 -10.73
CA ILE A 658 -6.16 -18.05 -11.54
C ILE A 658 -6.47 -18.38 -13.00
N ALA A 659 -7.52 -17.75 -13.55
CA ALA A 659 -7.77 -17.76 -14.98
C ALA A 659 -6.71 -16.90 -15.71
N ASP A 660 -5.82 -17.57 -16.46
CA ASP A 660 -4.74 -16.91 -17.20
C ASP A 660 -5.09 -16.73 -18.69
N HIS A 661 -5.65 -15.58 -19.03
CA HIS A 661 -5.98 -15.24 -20.42
C HIS A 661 -4.77 -14.76 -21.24
N PHE A 662 -3.61 -14.52 -20.60
CA PHE A 662 -2.37 -14.17 -21.30
C PHE A 662 -1.66 -15.41 -21.83
N ALA A 663 -1.69 -16.51 -21.07
CA ALA A 663 -1.19 -17.84 -21.44
C ALA A 663 0.29 -17.84 -21.89
N ARG A 664 1.11 -16.96 -21.30
CA ARG A 664 2.57 -16.88 -21.49
C ARG A 664 3.24 -16.54 -20.17
N GLU A 665 4.48 -16.98 -20.02
CA GLU A 665 5.30 -16.61 -18.86
C GLU A 665 5.56 -15.11 -18.84
N GLU A 666 5.47 -14.50 -17.66
CA GLU A 666 5.79 -13.10 -17.43
C GLU A 666 6.85 -13.00 -16.32
N ILE A 667 7.91 -12.25 -16.59
CA ILE A 667 8.97 -11.95 -15.62
C ILE A 667 9.06 -10.43 -15.47
N LEU A 668 9.11 -9.96 -14.22
CA LEU A 668 9.35 -8.56 -13.89
C LEU A 668 10.73 -8.39 -13.27
N PHE A 669 11.40 -7.29 -13.63
CA PHE A 669 12.68 -6.88 -13.07
C PHE A 669 12.51 -5.56 -12.30
N LEU A 670 12.50 -5.64 -10.98
CA LEU A 670 12.12 -4.53 -10.09
C LEU A 670 13.37 -3.87 -9.48
N GLY A 671 13.48 -2.55 -9.59
CA GLY A 671 14.54 -1.79 -8.93
C GLY A 671 14.04 -1.08 -7.66
N PRO A 672 14.97 -0.55 -6.84
CA PRO A 672 14.61 0.40 -5.81
C PRO A 672 14.31 1.79 -6.40
N ASP A 673 13.48 2.55 -5.68
CA ASP A 673 13.26 3.99 -5.84
C ASP A 673 13.03 4.60 -4.44
N GLU A 674 12.53 5.83 -4.37
CA GLU A 674 12.19 6.52 -3.12
C GLU A 674 11.36 5.63 -2.19
N GLY A 675 11.93 5.32 -1.04
CA GLY A 675 11.31 4.57 0.04
C GLY A 675 11.40 3.03 -0.05
N THR A 676 12.10 2.44 -1.02
CA THR A 676 12.08 0.97 -1.23
C THR A 676 13.44 0.25 -1.22
N ALA A 677 14.55 0.98 -1.13
CA ALA A 677 15.90 0.40 -1.18
C ALA A 677 16.11 -0.76 -0.17
N ASP A 678 15.66 -0.59 1.08
CA ASP A 678 15.85 -1.57 2.15
C ASP A 678 15.02 -2.85 1.97
N PHE A 679 14.06 -2.86 1.03
CA PHE A 679 13.15 -3.99 0.84
C PHE A 679 13.51 -4.93 -0.32
N MET A 680 14.50 -4.57 -1.17
CA MET A 680 14.87 -5.35 -2.35
C MET A 680 15.40 -6.74 -1.99
N ASN A 681 16.21 -6.84 -0.93
CA ASN A 681 16.68 -8.13 -0.42
C ASN A 681 15.51 -9.06 -0.04
N TRP A 682 14.52 -8.51 0.67
CA TRP A 682 13.35 -9.29 1.07
C TRP A 682 12.52 -9.70 -0.14
N ALA A 683 12.29 -8.83 -1.11
CA ALA A 683 11.48 -9.14 -2.29
C ALA A 683 12.09 -10.29 -3.12
N SER A 684 13.41 -10.30 -3.32
CA SER A 684 14.10 -11.40 -4.01
C SER A 684 14.02 -12.73 -3.24
N GLU A 685 14.26 -12.71 -1.92
CA GLU A 685 14.16 -13.91 -1.09
C GLU A 685 12.70 -14.41 -0.99
N HIS A 686 11.73 -13.50 -0.93
CA HIS A 686 10.30 -13.84 -0.95
C HIS A 686 9.91 -14.50 -2.27
N ALA A 687 10.40 -13.99 -3.41
CA ALA A 687 10.20 -14.64 -4.71
C ALA A 687 10.81 -16.05 -4.73
N LYS A 688 11.99 -16.25 -4.13
CA LYS A 688 12.61 -17.57 -3.97
C LYS A 688 11.74 -18.53 -3.17
N GLN A 689 11.25 -18.08 -2.01
CA GLN A 689 10.36 -18.85 -1.13
C GLN A 689 9.03 -19.22 -1.81
N ARG A 690 8.53 -18.32 -2.67
CA ARG A 690 7.33 -18.53 -3.50
C ARG A 690 7.57 -19.46 -4.70
N GLY A 691 8.81 -19.90 -4.95
CA GLY A 691 9.16 -20.82 -6.03
C GLY A 691 9.46 -20.14 -7.38
N ALA A 692 9.73 -18.84 -7.41
CA ALA A 692 10.10 -18.15 -8.64
C ALA A 692 11.50 -18.59 -9.11
N HIS A 693 11.61 -19.24 -10.26
CA HIS A 693 12.91 -19.66 -10.81
C HIS A 693 13.82 -18.45 -11.16
N PHE A 694 13.24 -17.27 -11.42
CA PHE A 694 13.93 -16.01 -11.70
C PHE A 694 14.25 -15.17 -10.44
N TRP A 695 14.13 -15.72 -9.23
CA TRP A 695 14.20 -14.96 -7.96
C TRP A 695 15.46 -14.08 -7.81
N LYS A 696 16.62 -14.51 -8.34
CA LYS A 696 17.89 -13.75 -8.31
C LYS A 696 17.79 -12.45 -9.09
N ALA A 697 17.07 -12.49 -10.22
CA ALA A 697 16.88 -11.37 -11.14
C ALA A 697 15.63 -10.55 -10.83
N PHE A 698 14.70 -11.09 -10.03
CA PHE A 698 13.41 -10.45 -9.73
C PHE A 698 13.56 -9.01 -9.22
N THR A 699 14.60 -8.75 -8.41
CA THR A 699 14.96 -7.39 -8.02
C THR A 699 16.43 -7.07 -8.28
N THR A 700 16.73 -5.81 -8.58
CA THR A 700 18.10 -5.27 -8.61
C THR A 700 18.37 -4.36 -7.41
N GLY A 701 19.62 -3.88 -7.24
CA GLY A 701 19.96 -3.01 -6.11
C GLY A 701 19.97 -3.75 -4.77
N LYS A 702 20.21 -5.07 -4.82
CA LYS A 702 20.34 -5.93 -3.64
C LYS A 702 21.66 -5.64 -2.92
N SER A 703 21.78 -6.11 -1.68
CA SER A 703 23.06 -6.11 -0.97
C SER A 703 24.09 -7.02 -1.63
N LEU A 704 25.38 -6.77 -1.35
CA LEU A 704 26.50 -7.59 -1.81
C LEU A 704 26.37 -9.07 -1.41
N SER A 705 25.83 -9.36 -0.22
CA SER A 705 25.63 -10.74 0.25
C SER A 705 24.51 -11.48 -0.49
N LYS A 706 23.71 -10.77 -1.28
CA LYS A 706 22.66 -11.31 -2.15
C LYS A 706 22.98 -11.12 -3.64
N GLY A 707 24.25 -10.89 -3.97
CA GLY A 707 24.74 -10.76 -5.35
C GLY A 707 24.32 -9.48 -6.06
N GLY A 708 23.91 -8.44 -5.32
CA GLY A 708 23.60 -7.15 -5.92
C GLY A 708 24.84 -6.34 -6.29
N ILE A 709 24.65 -5.32 -7.13
CA ILE A 709 25.69 -4.39 -7.55
C ILE A 709 25.33 -2.99 -7.04
N PRO A 710 25.81 -2.56 -5.86
CA PRO A 710 25.48 -1.25 -5.31
C PRO A 710 26.03 -0.13 -6.20
N HIS A 711 25.14 0.62 -6.84
CA HIS A 711 25.52 1.67 -7.78
C HIS A 711 26.37 2.76 -7.12
N ASP A 712 26.01 3.10 -5.88
CA ASP A 712 26.66 4.12 -5.08
C ASP A 712 28.11 3.74 -4.70
N LEU A 713 28.35 2.47 -4.37
CA LEU A 713 29.67 1.99 -3.98
C LEU A 713 30.67 2.03 -5.14
N TYR A 714 30.19 1.74 -6.36
CA TYR A 714 31.03 1.61 -7.55
C TYR A 714 30.98 2.84 -8.49
N GLY A 715 30.19 3.86 -8.13
CA GLY A 715 30.04 5.09 -8.91
C GLY A 715 29.45 4.86 -10.30
N MET A 716 28.54 3.89 -10.45
CA MET A 716 28.06 3.42 -11.76
C MET A 716 27.46 4.55 -12.60
N THR A 717 26.57 5.35 -12.01
CA THR A 717 25.94 6.46 -12.72
C THR A 717 26.93 7.59 -13.01
N THR A 718 27.80 7.93 -12.05
CA THR A 718 28.81 8.97 -12.20
C THR A 718 29.80 8.66 -13.30
N ARG A 719 30.23 7.39 -13.49
CA ARG A 719 31.11 7.01 -14.60
C ARG A 719 30.55 7.40 -15.96
N SER A 720 29.24 7.19 -16.16
CA SER A 720 28.54 7.60 -17.38
C SER A 720 28.59 9.12 -17.54
N ILE A 721 28.20 9.88 -16.51
CA ILE A 721 28.20 11.35 -16.51
C ILE A 721 29.60 11.89 -16.82
N HIS A 722 30.60 11.37 -16.12
CA HIS A 722 31.98 11.79 -16.23
C HIS A 722 32.55 11.51 -17.62
N GLN A 723 32.13 10.42 -18.27
CA GLN A 723 32.54 10.13 -19.64
C GLN A 723 32.04 11.18 -20.66
N TYR A 724 30.88 11.79 -20.44
CA TYR A 724 30.42 12.94 -21.25
C TYR A 724 31.25 14.20 -21.00
N VAL A 725 31.68 14.42 -19.75
CA VAL A 725 32.61 15.52 -19.41
C VAL A 725 33.93 15.32 -20.14
N LEU A 726 34.56 14.15 -19.99
CA LEU A 726 35.82 13.81 -20.66
C LEU A 726 35.72 13.88 -22.19
N GLY A 727 34.64 13.35 -22.76
CA GLY A 727 34.37 13.44 -24.19
C GLY A 727 34.30 14.90 -24.67
N THR A 728 33.61 15.76 -23.93
CA THR A 728 33.49 17.19 -24.27
C THR A 728 34.85 17.88 -24.20
N LEU A 729 35.60 17.68 -23.11
CA LEU A 729 36.93 18.25 -22.93
C LEU A 729 37.89 17.81 -24.03
N ALA A 730 37.85 16.53 -24.42
CA ALA A 730 38.66 16.01 -25.51
C ALA A 730 38.35 16.69 -26.86
N LYS A 731 37.06 16.93 -27.19
CA LYS A 731 36.69 17.65 -28.42
C LYS A 731 37.11 19.12 -28.38
N LEU A 732 37.20 19.71 -27.19
CA LEU A 732 37.63 21.09 -26.98
C LEU A 732 39.16 21.24 -26.79
N GLY A 733 39.91 20.13 -26.74
CA GLY A 733 41.35 20.15 -26.46
C GLY A 733 41.70 20.70 -25.07
N LYS A 734 40.80 20.58 -24.10
CA LYS A 734 41.01 21.05 -22.71
C LYS A 734 41.46 19.91 -21.81
N ASP A 735 42.42 20.18 -20.94
CA ASP A 735 42.77 19.28 -19.84
C ASP A 735 41.81 19.49 -18.67
N GLU A 736 41.31 18.40 -18.09
CA GLU A 736 40.36 18.44 -16.98
C GLU A 736 40.95 19.14 -15.76
N SER A 737 42.23 18.90 -15.46
CA SER A 737 42.89 19.45 -14.27
C SER A 737 43.01 20.98 -14.28
N ALA A 738 42.93 21.59 -15.47
CA ALA A 738 42.95 23.03 -15.68
C ALA A 738 41.56 23.68 -15.66
N CYS A 739 40.48 22.88 -15.65
CA CYS A 739 39.11 23.38 -15.71
C CYS A 739 38.55 23.64 -14.31
N THR A 740 37.73 24.68 -14.18
CA THR A 740 36.91 24.91 -12.97
C THR A 740 35.60 24.14 -13.05
N LYS A 741 35.15 23.57 -11.92
CA LYS A 741 33.86 22.86 -11.83
C LYS A 741 32.97 23.42 -10.73
N PHE A 742 31.69 23.51 -11.03
CA PHE A 742 30.63 23.70 -10.05
C PHE A 742 29.72 22.45 -10.02
N GLN A 743 29.23 22.07 -8.85
CA GLN A 743 28.22 21.01 -8.73
C GLN A 743 27.14 21.34 -7.70
N THR A 744 25.92 20.90 -8.00
CA THR A 744 24.86 20.73 -7.00
C THR A 744 24.84 19.26 -6.59
N GLY A 745 24.44 18.95 -5.36
CA GLY A 745 24.62 17.62 -4.78
C GLY A 745 25.95 17.53 -4.04
N GLY A 746 25.87 17.20 -2.74
CA GLY A 746 27.00 17.25 -1.83
C GLY A 746 27.87 16.01 -1.82
N PRO A 747 28.99 16.05 -1.06
CA PRO A 747 29.83 14.90 -0.76
C PRO A 747 29.12 13.78 0.02
N ASP A 748 27.92 14.02 0.55
CA ASP A 748 27.05 13.01 1.15
C ASP A 748 26.24 12.20 0.12
N GLY A 749 25.89 12.80 -1.01
CA GLY A 749 25.08 12.16 -2.05
C GLY A 749 25.83 11.12 -2.88
N ASP A 750 25.09 10.22 -3.54
CA ASP A 750 25.65 9.21 -4.46
C ASP A 750 26.46 9.86 -5.58
N LEU A 751 25.77 10.60 -6.44
CA LEU A 751 26.39 11.24 -7.60
C LEU A 751 27.44 12.26 -7.18
N GLY A 752 27.12 13.11 -6.19
CA GLY A 752 27.98 14.21 -5.76
C GLY A 752 29.31 13.74 -5.17
N SER A 753 29.28 12.72 -4.32
CA SER A 753 30.51 12.16 -3.72
C SER A 753 31.36 11.41 -4.74
N ASN A 754 30.72 10.64 -5.64
CA ASN A 754 31.42 9.86 -6.66
C ASN A 754 32.02 10.80 -7.71
N GLU A 755 31.35 11.90 -8.04
CA GLU A 755 31.84 12.94 -8.94
C GLU A 755 33.09 13.61 -8.36
N ILE A 756 33.12 13.93 -7.06
CA ILE A 756 34.31 14.45 -6.37
C ILE A 756 35.49 13.46 -6.42
N LYS A 757 35.21 12.15 -6.33
CA LYS A 757 36.22 11.08 -6.31
C LYS A 757 36.82 10.77 -7.69
N ILE A 758 36.00 10.82 -8.74
CA ILE A 758 36.43 10.43 -10.10
C ILE A 758 37.09 11.59 -10.87
N SER A 759 36.64 12.81 -10.60
CA SER A 759 37.09 14.01 -11.32
C SER A 759 38.44 14.56 -10.84
N LYS A 760 39.13 15.26 -11.74
CA LYS A 760 40.43 15.89 -11.54
C LYS A 760 40.40 17.42 -11.64
N ASP A 761 39.22 17.99 -11.85
CA ASP A 761 38.99 19.44 -12.01
C ASP A 761 39.44 20.28 -10.81
N LYS A 762 39.22 21.59 -10.90
CA LYS A 762 39.25 22.52 -9.78
C LYS A 762 37.83 22.84 -9.33
N THR A 763 37.31 22.12 -8.33
CA THR A 763 35.94 22.34 -7.84
C THR A 763 35.88 23.63 -7.04
N ILE A 764 35.13 24.63 -7.52
CA ILE A 764 35.02 25.95 -6.90
C ILE A 764 33.76 26.11 -6.04
N GLY A 765 32.77 25.23 -6.20
CA GLY A 765 31.54 25.32 -5.42
C GLY A 765 30.73 24.02 -5.39
N ILE A 766 30.18 23.74 -4.22
CA ILE A 766 29.32 22.61 -3.92
C ILE A 766 28.08 23.14 -3.20
N VAL A 767 26.90 22.82 -3.72
CA VAL A 767 25.62 23.14 -3.07
C VAL A 767 24.92 21.85 -2.66
N ASP A 768 24.61 21.68 -1.38
CA ASP A 768 23.97 20.47 -0.86
C ASP A 768 22.78 20.75 0.07
N GLY A 769 22.34 19.73 0.82
CA GLY A 769 21.24 19.87 1.78
C GLY A 769 21.55 20.84 2.93
N SER A 770 22.83 21.01 3.27
CA SER A 770 23.29 21.82 4.39
C SER A 770 23.54 23.28 4.04
N GLY A 771 23.89 23.61 2.80
CA GLY A 771 24.24 24.98 2.45
C GLY A 771 25.01 25.14 1.14
N VAL A 772 25.71 26.27 1.04
CA VAL A 772 26.60 26.64 -0.07
C VAL A 772 28.03 26.65 0.43
N LEU A 773 28.88 25.79 -0.14
CA LEU A 773 30.32 25.82 0.04
C LEU A 773 30.96 26.36 -1.24
N TYR A 774 31.70 27.45 -1.16
CA TYR A 774 32.27 28.11 -2.32
C TYR A 774 33.67 28.64 -2.04
N ASP A 775 34.56 28.54 -3.02
CA ASP A 775 35.86 29.20 -3.03
C ASP A 775 36.31 29.45 -4.48
N ALA A 776 36.44 30.72 -4.87
CA ALA A 776 36.92 31.11 -6.20
C ALA A 776 38.34 30.61 -6.50
N GLU A 777 39.14 30.36 -5.47
CA GLU A 777 40.49 29.80 -5.59
C GLU A 777 40.51 28.27 -5.59
N GLY A 778 39.34 27.63 -5.56
CA GLY A 778 39.15 26.18 -5.56
C GLY A 778 39.11 25.59 -4.16
N LEU A 779 38.15 24.71 -3.91
CA LEU A 779 38.02 23.99 -2.66
C LEU A 779 39.19 23.00 -2.48
N ASN A 780 39.68 22.87 -1.26
CA ASN A 780 40.75 21.93 -0.94
C ASN A 780 40.36 20.49 -1.30
N ARG A 781 41.06 19.90 -2.28
CA ARG A 781 40.71 18.58 -2.86
C ARG A 781 40.74 17.46 -1.82
N GLU A 782 41.77 17.42 -0.96
CA GLU A 782 41.87 16.41 0.09
C GLU A 782 40.68 16.46 1.06
N GLU A 783 40.24 17.67 1.40
CA GLU A 783 39.12 17.87 2.33
C GLU A 783 37.78 17.48 1.72
N ILE A 784 37.48 17.88 0.49
CA ILE A 784 36.24 17.42 -0.17
C ILE A 784 36.26 15.92 -0.44
N SER A 785 37.43 15.32 -0.72
CA SER A 785 37.58 13.86 -0.81
C SER A 785 37.36 13.16 0.54
N ARG A 786 37.82 13.74 1.65
CA ARG A 786 37.55 13.25 3.02
C ARG A 786 36.04 13.26 3.30
N LEU A 787 35.35 14.34 2.98
CA LEU A 787 33.90 14.44 3.13
C LEU A 787 33.18 13.40 2.26
N ALA A 788 33.58 13.28 0.99
CA ALA A 788 33.01 12.32 0.05
C ALA A 788 33.25 10.86 0.47
N GLY A 789 34.40 10.56 1.08
CA GLY A 789 34.70 9.25 1.64
C GLY A 789 33.86 8.92 2.88
N LYS A 790 33.58 9.92 3.72
CA LYS A 790 32.78 9.76 4.95
C LYS A 790 31.27 10.02 4.76
N ARG A 791 30.83 10.37 3.54
CA ARG A 791 29.44 10.77 3.24
C ARG A 791 28.91 11.89 4.13
N GLN A 792 29.73 12.91 4.34
CA GLN A 792 29.38 14.06 5.18
C GLN A 792 29.00 15.26 4.31
N MET A 793 27.92 15.95 4.66
CA MET A 793 27.52 17.21 4.01
C MET A 793 28.60 18.29 4.17
N ALA A 794 28.54 19.29 3.29
CA ALA A 794 29.45 20.42 3.16
C ALA A 794 29.62 21.23 4.46
N ARG A 795 28.62 21.27 5.36
CA ARG A 795 28.78 21.89 6.69
C ARG A 795 29.91 21.31 7.55
N ASN A 796 30.36 20.08 7.24
CA ASN A 796 31.47 19.43 7.94
C ASN A 796 32.84 19.76 7.31
N PHE A 797 32.89 20.63 6.31
CA PHE A 797 34.13 21.10 5.71
C PHE A 797 34.96 21.88 6.73
N ASP A 798 36.24 21.55 6.83
CA ASP A 798 37.18 22.32 7.63
C ASP A 798 37.38 23.73 7.06
N LYS A 799 36.68 24.71 7.64
CA LYS A 799 36.70 26.12 7.20
C LYS A 799 38.11 26.74 7.22
N THR A 800 39.07 26.17 7.96
CA THR A 800 40.47 26.66 7.95
C THR A 800 41.17 26.42 6.61
N LYS A 801 40.61 25.55 5.76
CA LYS A 801 41.11 25.24 4.42
C LYS A 801 40.47 26.09 3.31
N LEU A 802 39.59 27.02 3.65
CA LEU A 802 39.07 28.03 2.71
C LEU A 802 40.12 29.13 2.50
N SER A 803 40.21 29.64 1.28
CA SER A 803 40.95 30.86 0.98
C SER A 803 40.26 32.09 1.59
N ALA A 804 40.90 33.26 1.51
CA ALA A 804 40.30 34.53 1.92
C ALA A 804 39.03 34.90 1.11
N LYS A 805 38.79 34.24 -0.03
CA LYS A 805 37.58 34.42 -0.87
C LYS A 805 36.54 33.31 -0.66
N GLY A 806 36.87 32.29 0.11
CA GLY A 806 36.01 31.15 0.36
C GLY A 806 35.02 31.38 1.48
N PHE A 807 33.88 30.71 1.43
CA PHE A 807 32.86 30.74 2.46
C PHE A 807 32.03 29.45 2.51
N PHE A 808 31.40 29.23 3.67
CA PHE A 808 30.30 28.31 3.82
C PHE A 808 29.12 29.06 4.45
N VAL A 809 27.98 29.05 3.77
CA VAL A 809 26.70 29.57 4.30
C VAL A 809 25.77 28.39 4.56
N ASP A 810 25.41 28.17 5.82
CA ASP A 810 24.47 27.13 6.22
C ASP A 810 23.03 27.56 5.92
N VAL A 811 22.13 26.61 5.65
CA VAL A 811 20.70 26.90 5.46
C VAL A 811 20.04 27.53 6.70
N GLN A 812 20.65 27.37 7.87
CA GLN A 812 20.19 27.96 9.14
C GLN A 812 20.70 29.39 9.37
N ASP A 813 21.67 29.85 8.58
CA ASP A 813 22.26 31.17 8.73
C ASP A 813 21.33 32.26 8.18
N ASN A 814 21.32 33.41 8.84
CA ASN A 814 20.65 34.64 8.37
C ASN A 814 21.60 35.82 8.55
N ASP A 815 21.47 36.81 7.68
CA ASP A 815 22.25 38.06 7.67
C ASP A 815 23.78 37.85 7.68
N VAL A 816 24.27 36.85 6.94
CA VAL A 816 25.72 36.56 6.84
C VAL A 816 26.38 37.45 5.81
N THR A 817 27.44 38.15 6.19
CA THR A 817 28.26 38.93 5.25
C THR A 817 29.33 38.03 4.61
N LEU A 818 29.31 37.93 3.28
CA LEU A 818 30.29 37.19 2.49
C LEU A 818 31.62 37.95 2.40
N PRO A 819 32.75 37.30 2.00
CA PRO A 819 34.04 37.97 1.84
C PRO A 819 34.06 39.13 0.82
N ASN A 820 33.10 39.17 -0.11
CA ASN A 820 32.92 40.26 -1.07
C ASN A 820 32.09 41.44 -0.51
N GLY A 821 31.60 41.36 0.73
CA GLY A 821 30.74 42.35 1.38
C GLY A 821 29.24 42.21 1.11
N GLU A 822 28.81 41.23 0.30
CA GLU A 822 27.39 40.92 0.07
C GLU A 822 26.76 40.33 1.34
N VAL A 823 25.57 40.80 1.71
CA VAL A 823 24.82 40.26 2.85
C VAL A 823 23.80 39.24 2.36
N VAL A 824 23.90 38.02 2.87
CA VAL A 824 22.97 36.93 2.63
C VAL A 824 21.92 36.93 3.74
N GLU A 825 20.73 37.45 3.43
CA GLU A 825 19.61 37.54 4.38
C GLU A 825 19.13 36.17 4.86
N SER A 826 19.07 35.17 3.97
CA SER A 826 18.64 33.81 4.29
C SER A 826 19.50 32.77 3.58
N GLY A 827 20.21 31.95 4.36
CA GLY A 827 21.02 30.86 3.85
C GLY A 827 20.22 29.81 3.08
N LEU A 828 18.98 29.53 3.49
CA LEU A 828 18.09 28.62 2.75
C LEU A 828 17.73 29.16 1.36
N HIS A 829 17.35 30.44 1.27
CA HIS A 829 17.04 31.07 -0.02
C HIS A 829 18.28 31.14 -0.91
N PHE A 830 19.43 31.47 -0.32
CA PHE A 830 20.71 31.53 -1.01
C PHE A 830 21.10 30.17 -1.58
N ARG A 831 21.08 29.11 -0.76
CA ARG A 831 21.31 27.72 -1.20
C ARG A 831 20.41 27.33 -2.36
N ASN A 832 19.13 27.67 -2.27
CA ASN A 832 18.13 27.31 -3.28
C ASN A 832 18.33 27.98 -4.64
N ASN A 833 19.10 29.08 -4.71
CA ASN A 833 19.30 29.89 -5.90
C ASN A 833 20.78 30.11 -6.26
N PHE A 834 21.73 29.51 -5.54
CA PHE A 834 23.15 29.81 -5.73
C PHE A 834 23.67 29.42 -7.13
N HIS A 835 23.09 28.40 -7.77
CA HIS A 835 23.38 28.08 -9.18
C HIS A 835 22.99 29.20 -10.16
N LEU A 836 22.18 30.16 -9.74
CA LEU A 836 21.81 31.38 -10.47
C LEU A 836 22.63 32.60 -10.02
N ASN A 837 23.34 32.53 -8.88
CA ASN A 837 24.13 33.64 -8.36
C ASN A 837 25.38 33.88 -9.24
N PRO A 838 25.78 35.12 -9.56
CA PRO A 838 26.95 35.45 -10.39
C PRO A 838 28.26 34.76 -9.99
N LEU A 839 28.48 34.47 -8.70
CA LEU A 839 29.66 33.77 -8.19
C LEU A 839 29.76 32.33 -8.70
N ALA A 840 28.63 31.69 -9.00
CA ALA A 840 28.60 30.36 -9.60
C ALA A 840 28.90 30.45 -11.11
N ALA A 841 30.18 30.57 -11.46
CA ALA A 841 30.67 30.58 -12.84
C ALA A 841 31.89 29.67 -12.95
N ALA A 842 31.81 28.64 -13.80
CA ALA A 842 32.82 27.61 -13.93
C ALA A 842 32.86 27.06 -15.37
N ASP A 843 33.96 26.46 -15.80
CA ASP A 843 34.04 25.79 -17.11
C ASP A 843 33.00 24.67 -17.23
N ILE A 844 32.77 23.94 -16.13
CA ILE A 844 31.93 22.74 -16.09
C ILE A 844 30.89 22.88 -14.99
N PHE A 845 29.63 22.58 -15.32
CA PHE A 845 28.57 22.37 -14.34
C PHE A 845 28.03 20.93 -14.43
N VAL A 846 28.18 20.19 -13.33
CA VAL A 846 27.60 18.85 -13.18
C VAL A 846 26.55 18.90 -12.07
N PRO A 847 25.25 19.05 -12.38
CA PRO A 847 24.23 18.92 -11.35
C PRO A 847 24.10 17.45 -10.94
N CYS A 848 24.60 17.11 -9.76
CA CYS A 848 24.53 15.78 -9.14
C CYS A 848 23.38 15.67 -8.12
N GLY A 849 22.61 16.74 -7.93
CA GLY A 849 21.43 16.81 -7.08
C GLY A 849 20.68 18.12 -7.31
N GLY A 850 19.64 18.37 -6.52
CA GLY A 850 18.80 19.56 -6.63
C GLY A 850 17.35 19.22 -6.93
N ARG A 851 16.51 20.26 -6.96
CA ARG A 851 15.08 20.10 -7.21
C ARG A 851 14.83 19.95 -8.72
N PRO A 852 13.85 19.15 -9.15
CA PRO A 852 13.38 19.19 -10.53
C PRO A 852 13.04 20.63 -10.93
N GLU A 853 13.33 20.96 -12.18
CA GLU A 853 13.07 22.28 -12.77
C GLU A 853 13.72 23.44 -11.99
N SER A 854 14.91 23.22 -11.42
CA SER A 854 15.69 24.29 -10.77
C SER A 854 16.11 25.40 -11.75
N VAL A 855 16.21 25.08 -13.05
CA VAL A 855 16.42 26.05 -14.13
C VAL A 855 15.31 25.91 -15.18
N GLN A 856 14.57 27.01 -15.36
CA GLN A 856 13.40 27.13 -16.20
C GLN A 856 13.50 28.33 -17.13
N LEU A 857 12.55 28.48 -18.04
CA LEU A 857 12.51 29.62 -18.96
C LEU A 857 12.53 30.99 -18.23
N VAL A 858 11.93 31.08 -17.04
CA VAL A 858 11.83 32.33 -16.28
C VAL A 858 13.15 32.76 -15.64
N ASN A 859 14.07 31.85 -15.36
CA ASN A 859 15.32 32.14 -14.63
C ASN A 859 16.60 31.76 -15.39
N VAL A 860 16.50 31.08 -16.53
CA VAL A 860 17.66 30.66 -17.33
C VAL A 860 18.52 31.84 -17.78
N ASN A 861 17.93 33.02 -17.96
CA ASN A 861 18.68 34.24 -18.31
C ASN A 861 19.74 34.61 -17.25
N SER A 862 19.56 34.22 -15.99
CA SER A 862 20.55 34.45 -14.94
C SER A 862 21.84 33.66 -15.15
N LEU A 863 21.85 32.60 -15.98
CA LEU A 863 23.06 31.82 -16.27
C LEU A 863 23.99 32.50 -17.29
N PHE A 864 23.62 33.66 -17.82
CA PHE A 864 24.45 34.40 -18.77
C PHE A 864 25.12 35.62 -18.12
N THR A 865 26.30 35.96 -18.60
CA THR A 865 26.98 37.22 -18.27
C THR A 865 26.29 38.40 -18.96
N ALA A 866 26.69 39.63 -18.60
CA ALA A 866 26.22 40.83 -19.29
C ALA A 866 26.62 40.86 -20.79
N SER A 867 27.70 40.15 -21.18
CA SER A 867 28.10 39.95 -22.58
C SER A 867 27.26 38.90 -23.32
N GLY A 868 26.37 38.19 -22.62
CA GLY A 868 25.52 37.14 -23.19
C GLY A 868 26.15 35.74 -23.21
N GLU A 869 27.37 35.59 -22.70
CA GLU A 869 28.08 34.31 -22.61
C GLU A 869 27.54 33.45 -21.47
N CYS A 870 27.41 32.15 -21.68
CA CYS A 870 26.98 31.24 -20.61
C CYS A 870 28.08 31.12 -19.53
N ARG A 871 27.72 31.31 -18.27
CA ARG A 871 28.61 31.13 -17.11
C ARG A 871 29.03 29.69 -16.89
N PHE A 872 28.34 28.74 -17.54
CA PHE A 872 28.67 27.33 -17.61
C PHE A 872 28.68 26.87 -19.07
N PRO A 873 29.83 26.94 -19.78
CA PRO A 873 29.88 26.55 -21.18
C PRO A 873 29.72 25.04 -21.39
N ILE A 874 30.01 24.21 -20.37
CA ILE A 874 29.81 22.76 -20.39
C ILE A 874 28.85 22.37 -19.27
N ILE A 875 27.74 21.73 -19.61
CA ILE A 875 26.74 21.24 -18.66
C ILE A 875 26.46 19.76 -18.94
N VAL A 876 26.63 18.90 -17.94
CA VAL A 876 26.31 17.46 -18.05
C VAL A 876 25.37 17.07 -16.93
N GLU A 877 24.11 16.80 -17.27
CA GLU A 877 23.07 16.58 -16.27
C GLU A 877 23.18 15.21 -15.59
N GLY A 878 23.56 15.19 -14.30
CA GLY A 878 23.50 13.98 -13.47
C GLY A 878 22.14 13.78 -12.79
N ALA A 879 21.58 14.86 -12.24
CA ALA A 879 20.27 14.88 -11.61
C ALA A 879 19.15 14.84 -12.64
N ASN A 880 18.08 14.12 -12.33
CA ASN A 880 16.92 14.05 -13.22
C ASN A 880 16.19 15.39 -13.28
N LEU A 881 15.85 15.84 -14.48
CA LEU A 881 14.98 16.99 -14.75
C LEU A 881 15.45 18.31 -14.11
N PHE A 882 16.75 18.51 -13.86
CA PHE A 882 17.25 19.77 -13.27
C PHE A 882 16.94 20.98 -14.16
N PHE A 883 17.10 20.83 -15.47
CA PHE A 883 16.74 21.83 -16.49
C PHE A 883 15.44 21.45 -17.19
N THR A 884 14.57 22.43 -17.43
CA THR A 884 13.43 22.25 -18.35
C THR A 884 13.91 22.18 -19.80
N GLN A 885 13.16 21.53 -20.70
CA GLN A 885 13.53 21.46 -22.12
C GLN A 885 13.73 22.85 -22.76
N LYS A 886 12.88 23.82 -22.41
CA LYS A 886 13.01 25.20 -22.92
C LYS A 886 14.30 25.87 -22.44
N ALA A 887 14.69 25.64 -21.19
CA ALA A 887 15.97 26.15 -20.68
C ALA A 887 17.17 25.54 -21.41
N ARG A 888 17.14 24.23 -21.70
CA ARG A 888 18.19 23.56 -22.50
C ARG A 888 18.35 24.21 -23.87
N LEU A 889 17.24 24.40 -24.59
CA LEU A 889 17.26 25.02 -25.93
C LEU A 889 17.85 26.43 -25.91
N MET A 890 17.49 27.27 -24.93
CA MET A 890 18.05 28.61 -24.80
C MET A 890 19.54 28.60 -24.47
N LEU A 891 19.98 27.66 -23.63
CA LEU A 891 21.41 27.48 -23.31
C LEU A 891 22.20 27.08 -24.56
N GLU A 892 21.70 26.11 -25.35
CA GLU A 892 22.35 25.67 -26.58
C GLU A 892 22.37 26.75 -27.66
N GLU A 893 21.27 27.51 -27.83
CA GLU A 893 21.18 28.63 -28.78
C GLU A 893 22.26 29.69 -28.50
N ARG A 894 22.59 29.90 -27.22
CA ARG A 894 23.66 30.82 -26.78
C ARG A 894 25.02 30.14 -26.57
N GLY A 895 25.21 28.97 -27.18
CA GLY A 895 26.53 28.33 -27.31
C GLY A 895 26.96 27.43 -26.16
N ALA A 896 26.12 27.19 -25.15
CA ALA A 896 26.43 26.21 -24.10
C ALA A 896 26.32 24.78 -24.65
N ILE A 897 27.24 23.90 -24.24
CA ILE A 897 27.21 22.48 -24.56
C ILE A 897 26.50 21.77 -23.42
N ILE A 898 25.25 21.36 -23.63
CA ILE A 898 24.45 20.64 -22.63
C ILE A 898 24.13 19.21 -23.06
N PHE A 899 24.35 18.27 -22.16
CA PHE A 899 23.91 16.88 -22.29
C PHE A 899 22.82 16.57 -21.28
N LYS A 900 21.67 16.13 -21.81
CA LYS A 900 20.46 15.79 -21.06
C LYS A 900 20.69 14.55 -20.19
N ASP A 901 20.04 14.53 -19.03
CA ASP A 901 20.05 13.46 -18.04
C ASP A 901 19.74 12.08 -18.64
N ALA A 902 18.73 11.99 -19.51
CA ALA A 902 18.32 10.76 -20.19
C ALA A 902 19.41 10.08 -21.04
N SER A 903 20.49 10.80 -21.35
CA SER A 903 21.69 10.27 -21.99
C SER A 903 22.86 10.17 -21.01
N ALA A 904 23.14 11.24 -20.26
CA ALA A 904 24.33 11.30 -19.42
C ALA A 904 24.29 10.37 -18.19
N ASN A 905 23.12 10.17 -17.55
CA ASN A 905 23.02 9.48 -16.25
C ASN A 905 22.60 8.00 -16.32
N LYS A 906 22.90 7.32 -17.44
CA LYS A 906 22.45 5.94 -17.69
C LYS A 906 23.26 4.85 -16.99
N GLY A 907 24.43 5.16 -16.42
CA GLY A 907 25.33 4.13 -15.89
C GLY A 907 24.68 3.21 -14.85
N GLY A 908 23.81 3.73 -13.98
CA GLY A 908 23.04 2.91 -13.04
C GLY A 908 22.06 1.94 -13.71
N VAL A 909 21.42 2.34 -14.83
CA VAL A 909 20.48 1.45 -15.54
C VAL A 909 21.24 0.34 -16.28
N THR A 910 22.40 0.65 -16.86
CA THR A 910 23.29 -0.34 -17.47
C THR A 910 23.82 -1.34 -16.44
N SER A 911 24.26 -0.86 -15.26
CA SER A 911 24.70 -1.75 -14.17
C SER A 911 23.58 -2.69 -13.71
N SER A 912 22.36 -2.17 -13.52
CA SER A 912 21.21 -3.00 -13.15
C SER A 912 20.86 -4.06 -14.20
N SER A 913 20.96 -3.72 -15.49
CA SER A 913 20.73 -4.67 -16.58
C SER A 913 21.75 -5.82 -16.56
N LEU A 914 23.03 -5.51 -16.32
CA LEU A 914 24.07 -6.52 -16.19
C LEU A 914 23.89 -7.35 -14.90
N GLU A 915 23.42 -6.76 -13.80
CA GLU A 915 23.00 -7.51 -12.61
C GLU A 915 21.93 -8.56 -12.97
N VAL A 916 20.89 -8.17 -13.72
CA VAL A 916 19.84 -9.09 -14.22
C VAL A 916 20.43 -10.19 -15.09
N LEU A 917 21.28 -9.85 -16.06
CA LEU A 917 21.90 -10.83 -16.96
C LEU A 917 22.70 -11.88 -16.19
N SER A 918 23.54 -11.47 -15.23
CA SER A 918 24.31 -12.42 -14.41
C SER A 918 23.40 -13.33 -13.58
N ALA A 919 22.30 -12.78 -13.05
CA ALA A 919 21.33 -13.50 -12.24
C ALA A 919 20.51 -14.52 -13.04
N LEU A 920 20.24 -14.24 -14.32
CA LEU A 920 19.56 -15.18 -15.23
C LEU A 920 20.51 -16.26 -15.76
N ALA A 921 21.76 -15.91 -16.07
CA ALA A 921 22.71 -16.82 -16.69
C ALA A 921 23.31 -17.86 -15.72
N LEU A 922 23.57 -17.47 -14.47
CA LEU A 922 24.15 -18.34 -13.45
C LEU A 922 23.05 -19.16 -12.76
N ASN A 923 23.29 -20.44 -12.50
CA ASN A 923 22.41 -21.23 -11.63
C ASN A 923 22.58 -20.80 -10.16
N ASP A 924 21.77 -21.34 -9.24
CA ASP A 924 21.77 -20.89 -7.84
C ASP A 924 23.12 -21.11 -7.13
N THR A 925 23.79 -22.23 -7.38
CA THR A 925 25.11 -22.54 -6.79
C THR A 925 26.20 -21.63 -7.36
N GLU A 926 26.25 -21.46 -8.68
CA GLU A 926 27.20 -20.59 -9.36
C GLU A 926 27.01 -19.13 -8.94
N PHE A 927 25.76 -18.66 -8.84
CA PHE A 927 25.45 -17.29 -8.41
C PHE A 927 25.90 -17.04 -6.96
N ASP A 928 25.60 -17.98 -6.06
CA ASP A 928 26.02 -17.91 -4.66
C ASP A 928 27.55 -17.95 -4.49
N GLN A 929 28.26 -18.68 -5.35
CA GLN A 929 29.72 -18.75 -5.35
C GLN A 929 30.39 -17.50 -5.93
N HIS A 930 29.86 -16.99 -7.05
CA HIS A 930 30.55 -16.00 -7.87
C HIS A 930 30.06 -14.57 -7.66
N MET A 931 28.80 -14.38 -7.26
CA MET A 931 28.19 -13.06 -7.09
C MET A 931 27.96 -12.67 -5.63
N CYS A 932 27.69 -13.62 -4.73
CA CYS A 932 27.40 -13.32 -3.33
C CYS A 932 28.68 -13.14 -2.49
N VAL A 933 28.74 -12.04 -1.73
CA VAL A 933 29.81 -11.79 -0.75
C VAL A 933 29.51 -12.53 0.55
N LYS A 934 30.48 -13.33 1.03
CA LYS A 934 30.39 -14.11 2.27
C LYS A 934 31.52 -13.74 3.21
N ASP A 935 31.23 -13.58 4.49
CA ASP A 935 32.21 -13.23 5.54
C ASP A 935 33.11 -12.04 5.16
N SER A 936 32.51 -11.04 4.51
CA SER A 936 33.18 -9.84 3.97
C SER A 936 34.24 -10.10 2.89
N VAL A 937 34.34 -11.31 2.34
CA VAL A 937 35.23 -11.66 1.23
C VAL A 937 34.49 -11.48 -0.09
N VAL A 938 34.97 -10.55 -0.92
CA VAL A 938 34.42 -10.29 -2.25
C VAL A 938 35.01 -11.28 -3.27
N PRO A 939 34.20 -12.13 -3.94
CA PRO A 939 34.72 -13.10 -4.91
C PRO A 939 35.53 -12.43 -6.03
N GLN A 940 36.60 -13.09 -6.49
CA GLN A 940 37.43 -12.57 -7.58
C GLN A 940 36.61 -12.35 -8.86
N PHE A 941 35.72 -13.31 -9.19
CA PHE A 941 34.79 -13.19 -10.31
C PHE A 941 33.95 -11.90 -10.20
N TYR A 942 33.38 -11.61 -9.03
CA TYR A 942 32.58 -10.41 -8.81
C TYR A 942 33.39 -9.15 -9.11
N GLN A 943 34.62 -9.05 -8.59
CA GLN A 943 35.48 -7.89 -8.83
C GLN A 943 35.80 -7.69 -10.32
N ASP A 944 36.07 -8.78 -11.04
CA ASP A 944 36.34 -8.72 -12.48
C ASP A 944 35.07 -8.43 -13.29
N TYR A 945 33.91 -8.93 -12.83
CA TYR A 945 32.61 -8.60 -13.40
C TYR A 945 32.29 -7.11 -13.27
N ILE A 946 32.54 -6.50 -12.11
CA ILE A 946 32.39 -5.05 -11.90
C ILE A 946 33.27 -4.24 -12.85
N LYS A 947 34.51 -4.68 -13.12
CA LYS A 947 35.37 -4.02 -14.12
C LYS A 947 34.77 -4.09 -15.53
N CYS A 948 34.20 -5.23 -15.91
CA CYS A 948 33.46 -5.34 -17.17
C CYS A 948 32.24 -4.42 -17.20
N VAL A 949 31.48 -4.32 -16.11
CA VAL A 949 30.33 -3.40 -16.00
C VAL A 949 30.78 -1.96 -16.18
N HIS A 950 31.86 -1.52 -15.52
CA HIS A 950 32.43 -0.18 -15.72
C HIS A 950 32.78 0.07 -17.19
N HIS A 951 33.46 -0.87 -17.83
CA HIS A 951 33.83 -0.76 -19.23
C HIS A 951 32.61 -0.62 -20.14
N THR A 952 31.56 -1.43 -19.93
CA THR A 952 30.32 -1.33 -20.71
C THR A 952 29.62 0.03 -20.51
N ILE A 953 29.58 0.55 -19.28
CA ILE A 953 29.00 1.87 -18.99
C ILE A 953 29.76 2.97 -19.74
N GLU A 954 31.09 2.99 -19.60
CA GLU A 954 31.96 4.00 -20.21
C GLU A 954 31.92 3.92 -21.74
N GLU A 955 31.91 2.71 -22.31
CA GLU A 955 31.82 2.51 -23.76
C GLU A 955 30.47 2.96 -24.32
N ASN A 956 29.37 2.60 -23.67
CA ASN A 956 28.04 3.04 -24.11
C ASN A 956 27.88 4.57 -24.02
N ALA A 957 28.38 5.19 -22.95
CA ALA A 957 28.37 6.65 -22.81
C ALA A 957 29.22 7.32 -23.90
N ARG A 958 30.40 6.77 -24.21
CA ARG A 958 31.29 7.28 -25.27
C ARG A 958 30.64 7.20 -26.66
N LEU A 959 30.04 6.06 -27.00
CA LEU A 959 29.42 5.84 -28.30
C LEU A 959 28.21 6.76 -28.52
N GLU A 960 27.35 6.93 -27.51
CA GLU A 960 26.24 7.86 -27.61
C GLU A 960 26.74 9.32 -27.67
N PHE A 961 27.71 9.69 -26.85
CA PHE A 961 28.34 11.01 -26.89
C PHE A 961 28.86 11.34 -28.30
N ASP A 962 29.64 10.43 -28.90
CA ASP A 962 30.22 10.63 -30.23
C ASP A 962 29.12 10.74 -31.30
N CYS A 963 28.03 9.98 -31.18
CA CYS A 963 26.89 10.08 -32.08
C CYS A 963 26.18 11.44 -31.95
N ILE A 964 25.81 11.85 -30.74
CA ILE A 964 25.18 13.15 -30.48
C ILE A 964 26.07 14.29 -30.97
N TRP A 965 27.38 14.22 -30.69
CA TRP A 965 28.33 15.24 -31.12
C TRP A 965 28.40 15.35 -32.64
N ARG A 966 28.51 14.22 -33.34
CA ARG A 966 28.58 14.15 -34.80
C ARG A 966 27.29 14.67 -35.44
N GLU A 967 26.14 14.20 -34.99
CA GLU A 967 24.84 14.62 -35.53
C GLU A 967 24.58 16.10 -35.27
N SER A 968 24.84 16.61 -34.06
CA SER A 968 24.68 18.04 -33.74
C SER A 968 25.59 18.92 -34.60
N THR A 969 26.83 18.48 -34.83
CA THR A 969 27.78 19.21 -35.68
C THR A 969 27.29 19.29 -37.12
N LYS A 970 26.71 18.19 -37.63
CA LYS A 970 26.22 18.02 -39.00
C LYS A 970 24.89 18.75 -39.25
N SER A 971 23.88 18.53 -38.42
CA SER A 971 22.52 19.04 -38.63
C SER A 971 22.24 20.38 -37.96
N LYS A 972 23.12 20.82 -37.04
CA LYS A 972 22.88 21.96 -36.14
C LYS A 972 21.67 21.79 -35.22
N THR A 973 21.11 20.58 -35.12
CA THR A 973 20.06 20.27 -34.16
C THR A 973 20.61 20.32 -32.73
N PRO A 974 19.88 20.92 -31.77
CA PRO A 974 20.25 20.88 -30.36
C PRO A 974 20.46 19.44 -29.85
N ARG A 975 21.51 19.24 -29.06
CA ARG A 975 21.90 17.95 -28.45
C ARG A 975 20.80 17.39 -27.55
N SER A 976 20.08 18.28 -26.85
CA SER A 976 18.94 17.90 -26.03
C SER A 976 17.80 17.27 -26.85
N ILE A 977 17.57 17.73 -28.08
CA ILE A 977 16.59 17.13 -29.02
C ILE A 977 17.15 15.84 -29.61
N LEU A 978 18.42 15.83 -30.02
CA LEU A 978 19.07 14.64 -30.59
C LEU A 978 19.08 13.46 -29.61
N SER A 979 19.21 13.72 -28.32
CA SER A 979 19.12 12.69 -27.27
C SER A 979 17.80 11.92 -27.32
N ASP A 980 16.69 12.62 -27.59
CA ASP A 980 15.35 12.03 -27.71
C ASP A 980 15.19 11.33 -29.07
N LEU A 981 15.60 11.98 -30.17
CA LEU A 981 15.52 11.39 -31.52
C LEU A 981 16.34 10.09 -31.67
N ILE A 982 17.53 10.04 -31.08
CA ILE A 982 18.38 8.84 -31.05
C ILE A 982 17.68 7.74 -30.26
N SER A 983 17.13 8.08 -29.09
CA SER A 983 16.38 7.13 -28.28
C SER A 983 15.20 6.53 -29.04
N ASP A 984 14.41 7.37 -29.71
CA ASP A 984 13.23 6.94 -30.44
C ASP A 984 13.61 6.04 -31.62
N LYS A 985 14.67 6.41 -32.36
CA LYS A 985 15.17 5.60 -33.48
C LYS A 985 15.69 4.24 -33.03
N ILE A 986 16.46 4.18 -31.94
CA ILE A 986 16.98 2.93 -31.39
C ILE A 986 15.82 2.04 -30.92
N ASN A 987 14.87 2.59 -30.17
CA ASN A 987 13.71 1.82 -29.68
C ASN A 987 12.86 1.28 -30.83
N SER A 988 12.54 2.11 -31.84
CA SER A 988 11.78 1.68 -33.01
C SER A 988 12.49 0.60 -33.82
N LEU A 989 13.81 0.73 -34.00
CA LEU A 989 14.60 -0.27 -34.70
C LEU A 989 14.73 -1.56 -33.90
N ASN A 990 14.92 -1.47 -32.58
CA ASN A 990 14.97 -2.62 -31.68
C ASN A 990 13.69 -3.47 -31.80
N ASP A 991 12.52 -2.84 -31.70
CA ASP A 991 11.24 -3.53 -31.86
C ASP A 991 11.15 -4.23 -33.24
N SER A 992 11.55 -3.53 -34.31
CA SER A 992 11.53 -4.07 -35.67
C SER A 992 12.50 -5.26 -35.84
N ILE A 993 13.66 -5.24 -35.18
CA ILE A 993 14.66 -6.32 -35.25
C ILE A 993 14.15 -7.57 -34.49
N GLN A 994 13.52 -7.40 -33.33
CA GLN A 994 13.01 -8.51 -32.53
C GLN A 994 11.93 -9.33 -33.25
N ASP A 995 11.15 -8.66 -34.11
CA ASP A 995 10.10 -9.26 -34.95
C ASP A 995 10.61 -9.75 -36.31
N SER A 996 11.90 -9.57 -36.61
CA SER A 996 12.51 -9.94 -37.89
C SER A 996 13.09 -11.37 -37.89
N PRO A 997 13.28 -12.00 -39.08
CA PRO A 997 13.93 -13.30 -39.19
C PRO A 997 15.45 -13.26 -38.92
N LEU A 998 16.04 -12.10 -38.60
CA LEU A 998 17.45 -11.99 -38.26
C LEU A 998 17.82 -12.82 -37.03
N TRP A 999 16.89 -12.94 -36.08
CA TRP A 999 17.03 -13.77 -34.88
C TRP A 999 17.27 -15.25 -35.20
N ASP A 1000 16.75 -15.74 -36.33
CA ASP A 1000 16.82 -17.15 -36.71
C ASP A 1000 18.21 -17.54 -37.26
N ASN A 1001 19.07 -16.57 -37.58
CA ASN A 1001 20.45 -16.81 -37.98
C ASN A 1001 21.32 -17.12 -36.76
N ALA A 1002 21.63 -18.40 -36.54
CA ALA A 1002 22.39 -18.87 -35.38
C ALA A 1002 23.80 -18.25 -35.26
N VAL A 1003 24.49 -18.04 -36.39
CA VAL A 1003 25.85 -17.46 -36.41
C VAL A 1003 25.80 -16.00 -35.95
N LEU A 1004 24.90 -15.22 -36.53
CA LEU A 1004 24.71 -13.82 -36.15
C LEU A 1004 24.26 -13.71 -34.69
N LYS A 1005 23.26 -14.52 -34.29
CA LYS A 1005 22.77 -14.58 -32.91
C LYS A 1005 23.89 -14.81 -31.91
N ASN A 1006 24.68 -15.87 -32.08
CA ASN A 1006 25.75 -16.20 -31.12
C ASN A 1006 26.85 -15.12 -31.10
N LYS A 1007 27.18 -14.51 -32.24
CA LYS A 1007 28.15 -13.41 -32.30
C LYS A 1007 27.66 -12.16 -31.56
N ILE A 1008 26.39 -11.79 -31.72
CA ILE A 1008 25.81 -10.62 -31.06
C ILE A 1008 25.66 -10.84 -29.56
N ILE A 1009 25.15 -12.00 -29.13
CA ILE A 1009 25.07 -12.32 -27.69
C ILE A 1009 26.47 -12.31 -27.06
N SER A 1010 27.48 -12.86 -27.73
CA SER A 1010 28.87 -12.81 -27.26
C SER A 1010 29.42 -11.38 -27.18
N ALA A 1011 29.04 -10.49 -28.10
CA ALA A 1011 29.50 -9.10 -28.07
C ALA A 1011 28.80 -8.27 -26.98
N ALA A 1012 27.54 -8.60 -26.66
CA ALA A 1012 26.76 -7.91 -25.65
C ALA A 1012 27.07 -8.36 -24.21
N CYS A 1013 27.55 -9.59 -24.02
CA CYS A 1013 27.80 -10.15 -22.69
C CYS A 1013 29.18 -9.74 -22.11
N PRO A 1014 29.29 -9.53 -20.80
CA PRO A 1014 30.58 -9.34 -20.14
C PRO A 1014 31.56 -10.49 -20.40
N LYS A 1015 32.80 -10.17 -20.75
CA LYS A 1015 33.84 -11.17 -21.09
C LYS A 1015 34.03 -12.22 -20.00
N VAL A 1016 34.09 -11.81 -18.73
CA VAL A 1016 34.28 -12.76 -17.61
C VAL A 1016 33.13 -13.76 -17.48
N LEU A 1017 31.90 -13.38 -17.84
CA LEU A 1017 30.74 -14.28 -17.84
C LEU A 1017 30.81 -15.27 -19.01
N LEU A 1018 31.29 -14.81 -20.18
CA LEU A 1018 31.54 -15.66 -21.34
C LEU A 1018 32.67 -16.66 -21.07
N ASP A 1019 33.75 -16.22 -20.43
CA ASP A 1019 34.88 -17.09 -20.07
C ASP A 1019 34.46 -18.19 -19.09
N LEU A 1020 33.48 -17.92 -18.21
CA LEU A 1020 32.94 -18.88 -17.25
C LEU A 1020 31.96 -19.90 -17.87
N LEU A 1021 31.01 -19.42 -18.68
CA LEU A 1021 29.88 -20.24 -19.15
C LEU A 1021 29.98 -20.67 -20.63
N GLY A 1022 30.59 -19.84 -21.46
CA GLY A 1022 30.45 -19.89 -22.92
C GLY A 1022 29.08 -19.37 -23.40
N VAL A 1023 29.01 -18.97 -24.67
CA VAL A 1023 27.77 -18.42 -25.26
C VAL A 1023 26.62 -19.43 -25.29
N ASP A 1024 26.91 -20.71 -25.55
CA ASP A 1024 25.88 -21.73 -25.71
C ASP A 1024 25.09 -21.95 -24.41
N LYS A 1025 25.77 -22.00 -23.25
CA LYS A 1025 25.09 -22.11 -21.94
C LYS A 1025 24.29 -20.87 -21.59
N ILE A 1026 24.74 -19.68 -21.99
CA ILE A 1026 23.98 -18.43 -21.77
C ILE A 1026 22.70 -18.47 -22.60
N VAL A 1027 22.79 -18.87 -23.87
CA VAL A 1027 21.63 -18.99 -24.77
C VAL A 1027 20.65 -20.07 -24.30
N GLU A 1028 21.13 -21.14 -23.69
CA GLU A 1028 20.29 -22.19 -23.11
C GLU A 1028 19.52 -21.73 -21.87
N ARG A 1029 20.17 -20.98 -20.96
CA ARG A 1029 19.61 -20.67 -19.64
C ARG A 1029 18.82 -19.37 -19.57
N VAL A 1030 19.20 -18.36 -20.35
CA VAL A 1030 18.53 -17.06 -20.32
C VAL A 1030 17.22 -17.14 -21.12
N PRO A 1031 16.09 -16.63 -20.59
CA PRO A 1031 14.81 -16.69 -21.30
C PRO A 1031 14.88 -16.12 -22.71
N VAL A 1032 14.28 -16.83 -23.69
CA VAL A 1032 14.29 -16.44 -25.11
C VAL A 1032 13.82 -14.99 -25.34
N PRO A 1033 12.74 -14.49 -24.71
CA PRO A 1033 12.34 -13.09 -24.87
C PRO A 1033 13.44 -12.11 -24.42
N TYR A 1034 14.21 -12.44 -23.36
CA TYR A 1034 15.33 -11.61 -22.90
C TYR A 1034 16.52 -11.67 -23.86
N LEU A 1035 16.84 -12.83 -24.42
CA LEU A 1035 17.90 -12.95 -25.44
C LEU A 1035 17.54 -12.18 -26.73
N LYS A 1036 16.28 -12.24 -27.18
CA LYS A 1036 15.79 -11.42 -28.30
C LYS A 1036 15.95 -9.94 -28.02
N ALA A 1037 15.64 -9.52 -26.79
CA ALA A 1037 15.80 -8.14 -26.37
C ALA A 1037 17.28 -7.70 -26.33
N ILE A 1038 18.22 -8.56 -25.88
CA ILE A 1038 19.67 -8.31 -25.99
C ILE A 1038 20.07 -8.15 -27.46
N PHE A 1039 19.63 -9.08 -28.30
CA PHE A 1039 19.97 -9.10 -29.72
C PHE A 1039 19.51 -7.83 -30.44
N GLY A 1040 18.25 -7.45 -30.23
CA GLY A 1040 17.65 -6.27 -30.83
C GLY A 1040 18.26 -4.97 -30.34
N SER A 1041 18.41 -4.78 -29.02
CA SER A 1041 18.93 -3.52 -28.45
C SER A 1041 20.40 -3.30 -28.79
N TYR A 1042 21.21 -4.36 -28.77
CA TYR A 1042 22.62 -4.28 -29.15
C TYR A 1042 22.78 -3.92 -30.64
N LEU A 1043 22.07 -4.59 -31.55
CA LEU A 1043 22.15 -4.28 -32.98
C LEU A 1043 21.63 -2.87 -33.28
N ALA A 1044 20.48 -2.50 -32.72
CA ALA A 1044 19.86 -1.20 -32.97
C ALA A 1044 20.75 -0.05 -32.49
N SER A 1045 21.24 -0.12 -31.25
CA SER A 1045 22.11 0.92 -30.68
C SER A 1045 23.43 1.04 -31.44
N ARG A 1046 24.13 -0.07 -31.71
CA ARG A 1046 25.41 -0.05 -32.45
C ARG A 1046 25.25 0.49 -33.87
N PHE A 1047 24.17 0.12 -34.56
CA PHE A 1047 23.87 0.67 -35.88
C PHE A 1047 23.66 2.19 -35.83
N VAL A 1048 22.81 2.69 -34.93
CA VAL A 1048 22.53 4.14 -34.82
C VAL A 1048 23.78 4.91 -34.38
N TYR A 1049 24.60 4.36 -33.49
CA TYR A 1049 25.85 5.00 -33.08
C TYR A 1049 26.91 5.03 -34.17
N GLU A 1050 27.03 3.97 -34.99
CA GLU A 1050 27.97 3.94 -36.13
C GLU A 1050 27.49 4.82 -37.29
N CYS A 1051 26.23 4.68 -37.70
CA CYS A 1051 25.73 5.21 -38.97
C CYS A 1051 24.97 6.55 -38.83
N GLY A 1052 24.47 6.90 -37.65
CA GLY A 1052 23.73 8.14 -37.38
C GLY A 1052 22.21 8.04 -37.59
N LEU A 1053 21.50 9.17 -37.47
CA LEU A 1053 20.03 9.23 -37.53
C LEU A 1053 19.46 9.13 -38.96
N SER A 1054 20.19 9.65 -39.94
CA SER A 1054 19.73 9.77 -41.33
C SER A 1054 20.18 8.60 -42.23
N SER A 1055 20.58 7.46 -41.66
CA SER A 1055 21.09 6.35 -42.45
C SER A 1055 19.97 5.69 -43.27
N PRO A 1056 20.17 5.45 -44.58
CA PRO A 1056 19.20 4.75 -45.40
C PRO A 1056 19.09 3.28 -44.96
N GLU A 1057 17.96 2.64 -45.26
CA GLU A 1057 17.70 1.23 -44.90
C GLU A 1057 18.79 0.28 -45.44
N PHE A 1058 19.37 0.60 -46.60
CA PHE A 1058 20.48 -0.16 -47.17
C PHE A 1058 21.78 -0.11 -46.33
N ALA A 1059 21.97 0.93 -45.52
CA ALA A 1059 23.09 1.00 -44.59
C ALA A 1059 22.97 -0.07 -43.49
N PHE A 1060 21.73 -0.40 -43.06
CA PHE A 1060 21.50 -1.46 -42.10
C PHE A 1060 21.90 -2.83 -42.68
N PHE A 1061 21.56 -3.09 -43.94
CA PHE A 1061 21.99 -4.31 -44.63
C PHE A 1061 23.52 -4.42 -44.69
N THR A 1062 24.20 -3.33 -45.08
CA THR A 1062 25.67 -3.29 -45.11
C THR A 1062 26.27 -3.52 -43.72
N PHE A 1063 25.67 -2.94 -42.68
CA PHE A 1063 26.09 -3.14 -41.29
C PHE A 1063 25.96 -4.60 -40.85
N ILE A 1064 24.84 -5.25 -41.16
CA ILE A 1064 24.64 -6.68 -40.87
C ILE A 1064 25.62 -7.56 -41.66
N GLN A 1065 25.91 -7.24 -42.92
CA GLN A 1065 26.90 -7.99 -43.70
C GLN A 1065 28.32 -7.95 -43.12
N LYS A 1066 28.72 -6.86 -42.46
CA LYS A 1066 30.01 -6.81 -41.73
C LYS A 1066 30.05 -7.73 -40.51
N LEU A 1067 28.88 -8.10 -39.98
CA LEU A 1067 28.72 -8.90 -38.78
C LEU A 1067 28.53 -10.39 -39.09
N LEU A 1068 28.11 -10.75 -40.29
CA LEU A 1068 28.17 -12.13 -40.80
C LEU A 1068 29.60 -12.48 -41.20
#